data_AF-A0A327SUN7-F1
#
_entry.id   AF-A0A327SUN7-F1
#
_cell.length_a   1.000
_cell.length_b   1.000
_cell.length_c   1.000
_cell.angle_alpha   90.00
_cell.angle_beta   90.00
_cell.angle_gamma   90.00
#
_symmetry.space_group_name_H-M   'P 1'
#
loop_
_entity.id
_entity.type
_entity.pdbx_description
1 polymer ?
#
loop_
_entity_poly.entity_id
_entity_poly.type
_entity_poly.pdbx_seq_one_letter_code
_entity_poly.pdbx_strand_id
1 'polypeptide(L)'
;MRDSVLTADVPLGPFDGHLVPVFAAKGKAAKLHAHLRCSRLRADGAVASEAPLNAATIARMCSVCAHQGDWDRPDSGVGLFLRALGGYRGLLSQLQEYTEADPDDEVTQEEAEGAAQVLRADPVSEEDETYDQDQDARDDAEQLRDVALSRWRDAADSLHFAESVVAKFPWLTDWARPKAALKEERLQTLRERAGLFVDATGLLEAAAAASLERPELPTEDEAFSAIGDPKEIAGRLRSMWSRWQRAAADAWALPGDHLVTYQAVGGINSRRKGHDEAHRAAARLLASWEEEARRVARMSDPDVTVTLTAHLQEPPDEDPYAQQRERGLLGGLDHWTIGVLIAYLTGADWGRRRLTVRAPRLIADQLLARTAFVRCEPEPPGTPMAADDASPLGPGVFDDTPVHQRRPLTAEHVRLLSTAPGAEDQLYTVFSTDAGTEVVPFKELERRAAGGWRGVLLAGSADLPAALIEPWSEAIGQRPEEPSPVWRERTREPDDPLFGERLGLVAGAERAAWLVSRDRPWLREFNLRLLATARGVPDLRTLDSGYDRAGRSRSLPRAVWQGLLAHGQDLDLEPFEAPDDSTWKRSGSGIPLGVLAQVQVYAVNADPRYQGKGHSPFCSHVRERGVTADDDLLTVADLLGDTKFDWCSKCGGYAIRRLTDTQLAHYRAAHRLHDIAQQLDPDRGGYDPDRLGQLVEQLLELEKWDPDADDHSYGEDSRRWHRIVRELLLRARSAQAGQP
;
A
#
# COMPACT_ATOMS: atom_id res chain seq x y z
N MET A 1 4.05 14.06 -32.35
CA MET A 1 3.05 13.52 -31.40
C MET A 1 3.45 12.06 -31.22
N ARG A 2 4.23 11.79 -30.16
CA ARG A 2 5.17 10.66 -30.04
C ARG A 2 4.45 9.30 -29.94
N ASP A 3 5.11 8.26 -30.46
CA ASP A 3 4.69 6.84 -30.55
C ASP A 3 4.60 6.13 -29.17
N SER A 4 4.23 6.82 -28.09
CA SER A 4 4.15 6.27 -26.73
C SER A 4 2.86 5.45 -26.49
N VAL A 5 2.28 4.95 -27.58
CA VAL A 5 1.01 4.22 -27.60
C VAL A 5 1.31 2.75 -27.84
N LEU A 6 0.53 1.85 -27.22
CA LEU A 6 0.66 0.41 -27.48
C LEU A 6 0.55 0.11 -28.98
N THR A 7 1.59 -0.48 -29.56
CA THR A 7 1.69 -0.86 -30.97
C THR A 7 1.68 -2.37 -31.16
N ALA A 8 1.39 -2.82 -32.38
CA ALA A 8 1.24 -4.24 -32.70
C ALA A 8 2.56 -5.05 -32.66
N ASP A 9 3.72 -4.38 -32.65
CA ASP A 9 5.04 -5.01 -32.56
C ASP A 9 5.47 -5.33 -31.12
N VAL A 10 4.74 -4.81 -30.10
CA VAL A 10 5.02 -5.11 -28.69
C VAL A 10 4.68 -6.57 -28.40
N PRO A 11 5.63 -7.40 -27.95
CA PRO A 11 5.35 -8.80 -27.62
C PRO A 11 4.43 -8.89 -26.41
N LEU A 12 3.25 -9.48 -26.59
CA LEU A 12 2.27 -9.69 -25.52
C LEU A 12 2.60 -10.89 -24.64
N GLY A 13 3.52 -11.75 -25.09
CA GLY A 13 3.95 -12.94 -24.35
C GLY A 13 2.77 -13.87 -24.04
N PRO A 14 2.58 -14.29 -22.77
CA PRO A 14 1.50 -15.18 -22.39
C PRO A 14 0.10 -14.56 -22.50
N PHE A 15 0.01 -13.23 -22.66
CA PHE A 15 -1.25 -12.50 -22.72
C PHE A 15 -1.83 -12.37 -24.14
N ASP A 16 -1.12 -12.87 -25.16
CA ASP A 16 -1.64 -12.88 -26.53
C ASP A 16 -2.91 -13.75 -26.60
N GLY A 17 -3.97 -13.16 -27.15
CA GLY A 17 -5.30 -13.77 -27.22
C GLY A 17 -6.17 -13.62 -25.96
N HIS A 18 -5.65 -13.04 -24.86
CA HIS A 18 -6.46 -12.78 -23.65
C HIS A 18 -7.66 -11.89 -23.97
N LEU A 19 -8.84 -12.22 -23.47
CA LEU A 19 -10.04 -11.46 -23.75
C LEU A 19 -10.09 -10.20 -22.89
N VAL A 20 -10.07 -9.04 -23.54
CA VAL A 20 -10.19 -7.74 -22.87
C VAL A 20 -11.58 -7.13 -23.13
N PRO A 21 -12.20 -6.50 -22.13
CA PRO A 21 -13.43 -5.74 -22.33
C PRO A 21 -13.17 -4.53 -23.23
N VAL A 22 -14.02 -4.35 -24.24
CA VAL A 22 -13.92 -3.23 -25.18
C VAL A 22 -15.27 -2.59 -25.42
N PHE A 23 -15.23 -1.27 -25.63
CA PHE A 23 -16.39 -0.47 -26.02
C PHE A 23 -16.16 0.10 -27.41
N ALA A 24 -17.16 -0.02 -28.28
CA ALA A 24 -17.07 0.47 -29.64
C ALA A 24 -18.41 1.02 -30.14
N ALA A 25 -18.35 1.97 -31.07
CA ALA A 25 -19.51 2.34 -31.86
C ALA A 25 -19.97 1.16 -32.74
N LYS A 26 -21.23 1.18 -33.17
CA LYS A 26 -21.78 0.13 -34.06
C LYS A 26 -21.01 0.11 -35.39
N GLY A 27 -20.19 -0.93 -35.62
CA GLY A 27 -19.47 -1.14 -36.87
C GLY A 27 -18.20 -2.00 -36.71
N LYS A 28 -17.91 -2.87 -37.68
CA LYS A 28 -16.76 -3.80 -37.61
C LYS A 28 -15.39 -3.11 -37.61
N ALA A 29 -15.30 -1.91 -38.19
CA ALA A 29 -14.07 -1.12 -38.25
C ALA A 29 -13.99 -0.01 -37.18
N ALA A 30 -14.95 0.04 -36.25
CA ALA A 30 -14.96 1.05 -35.20
C ALA A 30 -13.72 0.91 -34.32
N LYS A 31 -13.20 2.06 -33.86
CA LYS A 31 -12.14 2.11 -32.86
C LYS A 31 -12.66 1.54 -31.54
N LEU A 32 -11.78 0.84 -30.84
CA LEU A 32 -12.03 0.22 -29.55
C LEU A 32 -11.60 1.17 -28.44
N HIS A 33 -12.36 1.19 -27.36
CA HIS A 33 -12.14 2.04 -26.21
C HIS A 33 -12.17 1.19 -24.94
N ALA A 34 -11.31 1.54 -23.96
CA ALA A 34 -11.27 0.88 -22.66
C ALA A 34 -12.49 1.25 -21.78
N HIS A 35 -13.12 2.41 -22.03
CA HIS A 35 -14.25 2.89 -21.23
C HIS A 35 -15.35 3.55 -22.09
N LEU A 36 -16.61 3.36 -21.67
CA LEU A 36 -17.79 4.03 -22.24
C LEU A 36 -17.71 5.57 -22.21
N ARG A 37 -16.98 6.12 -21.23
CA ARG A 37 -16.85 7.57 -21.03
C ARG A 37 -15.66 8.19 -21.76
N CYS A 38 -14.99 7.43 -22.63
CA CYS A 38 -13.89 7.97 -23.41
C CYS A 38 -14.38 9.17 -24.25
N SER A 39 -13.73 10.33 -24.13
CA SER A 39 -14.11 11.55 -24.87
C SER A 39 -14.06 11.40 -26.40
N ARG A 40 -13.35 10.38 -26.89
CA ARG A 40 -13.26 10.03 -28.32
C ARG A 40 -14.37 9.09 -28.78
N LEU A 41 -15.12 8.46 -27.87
CA LEU A 41 -16.26 7.62 -28.17
C LEU A 41 -17.51 8.51 -28.36
N ARG A 42 -17.63 9.09 -29.56
CA ARG A 42 -18.70 10.03 -29.92
C ARG A 42 -19.96 9.34 -30.46
N ALA A 43 -20.45 8.30 -29.78
CA ALA A 43 -21.59 7.53 -30.25
C ALA A 43 -22.59 7.22 -29.13
N ASP A 44 -23.83 7.70 -29.29
CA ASP A 44 -24.96 7.28 -28.47
C ASP A 44 -25.31 5.83 -28.84
N GLY A 45 -25.12 4.90 -27.90
CA GLY A 45 -25.35 3.46 -28.10
C GLY A 45 -24.09 2.64 -28.43
N ALA A 46 -22.94 3.00 -27.83
CA ALA A 46 -21.76 2.15 -27.83
C ALA A 46 -22.07 0.75 -27.27
N VAL A 47 -21.50 -0.27 -27.90
CA VAL A 47 -21.69 -1.68 -27.54
C VAL A 47 -20.49 -2.13 -26.71
N ALA A 48 -20.77 -2.80 -25.59
CA ALA A 48 -19.79 -3.54 -24.82
C ALA A 48 -19.61 -4.94 -25.42
N SER A 49 -18.37 -5.36 -25.61
CA SER A 49 -18.02 -6.70 -26.10
C SER A 49 -16.64 -7.10 -25.57
N GLU A 50 -16.24 -8.35 -25.78
CA GLU A 50 -14.87 -8.79 -25.53
C GLU A 50 -14.11 -8.92 -26.84
N ALA A 51 -12.81 -8.61 -26.81
CA ALA A 51 -11.92 -8.81 -27.95
C ALA A 51 -10.62 -9.49 -27.50
N PRO A 52 -10.06 -10.41 -28.29
CA PRO A 52 -8.76 -10.99 -27.99
C PRO A 52 -7.66 -9.93 -28.12
N LEU A 53 -6.82 -9.80 -27.10
CA LEU A 53 -5.66 -8.91 -27.09
C LEU A 53 -4.62 -9.45 -28.08
N ASN A 54 -4.56 -8.85 -29.26
CA ASN A 54 -3.62 -9.21 -30.33
C ASN A 54 -3.37 -7.99 -31.23
N ALA A 55 -2.48 -8.14 -32.21
CA ALA A 55 -2.11 -7.08 -33.15
C ALA A 55 -3.33 -6.40 -33.83
N ALA A 56 -4.36 -7.16 -34.22
CA ALA A 56 -5.53 -6.63 -34.90
C ALA A 56 -6.41 -5.78 -33.95
N THR A 57 -6.55 -6.20 -32.70
CA THR A 57 -7.25 -5.44 -31.66
C THR A 57 -6.47 -4.17 -31.29
N ILE A 58 -5.16 -4.26 -31.11
CA ILE A 58 -4.28 -3.12 -30.80
C ILE A 58 -4.36 -2.05 -31.88
N ALA A 59 -4.30 -2.43 -33.17
CA ALA A 59 -4.43 -1.50 -34.29
C ALA A 59 -5.78 -0.73 -34.31
N ARG A 60 -6.81 -1.32 -33.69
CA ARG A 60 -8.13 -0.71 -33.56
C ARG A 60 -8.32 0.08 -32.27
N MET A 61 -7.39 0.05 -31.33
CA MET A 61 -7.51 0.84 -30.10
C MET A 61 -7.51 2.34 -30.41
N CYS A 62 -8.33 3.08 -29.68
CA CYS A 62 -8.31 4.53 -29.66
C CYS A 62 -6.98 5.00 -29.06
N SER A 63 -6.30 5.98 -29.65
CA SER A 63 -4.98 6.45 -29.18
C SER A 63 -4.97 6.90 -27.72
N VAL A 64 -6.04 7.54 -27.23
CA VAL A 64 -6.17 7.96 -25.83
C VAL A 64 -6.24 6.74 -24.90
N CYS A 65 -7.08 5.75 -25.24
CA CYS A 65 -7.20 4.54 -24.44
C CYS A 65 -5.97 3.64 -24.58
N ALA A 66 -5.35 3.55 -25.75
CA ALA A 66 -4.14 2.77 -25.94
C ALA A 66 -2.95 3.35 -25.15
N HIS A 67 -2.98 4.65 -24.84
CA HIS A 67 -1.99 5.29 -23.98
C HIS A 67 -2.32 5.15 -22.48
N GLN A 68 -3.58 5.27 -22.04
CA GLN A 68 -3.92 5.40 -20.60
C GLN A 68 -5.14 4.59 -20.15
N GLY A 69 -5.74 3.83 -21.04
CA GLY A 69 -6.93 3.04 -20.72
C GLY A 69 -6.58 1.84 -19.85
N ASP A 70 -7.37 1.61 -18.81
CA ASP A 70 -7.36 0.35 -18.09
C ASP A 70 -8.13 -0.66 -18.95
N TRP A 71 -7.41 -1.38 -19.81
CA TRP A 71 -7.97 -2.39 -20.75
C TRP A 71 -8.34 -3.70 -20.07
N ASP A 72 -7.89 -3.90 -18.84
CA ASP A 72 -8.28 -5.01 -17.98
C ASP A 72 -8.26 -4.54 -16.51
N ARG A 73 -8.58 -5.43 -15.58
CA ARG A 73 -8.55 -5.19 -14.14
C ARG A 73 -7.15 -4.75 -13.69
N PRO A 74 -6.99 -3.69 -12.87
CA PRO A 74 -5.67 -3.16 -12.54
C PRO A 74 -4.73 -4.13 -11.82
N ASP A 75 -5.29 -5.09 -11.09
CA ASP A 75 -4.60 -6.11 -10.30
C ASP A 75 -4.51 -7.47 -11.00
N SER A 76 -5.00 -7.58 -12.25
CA SER A 76 -4.75 -8.76 -13.09
C SER A 76 -3.33 -8.77 -13.63
N GLY A 77 -2.84 -9.95 -14.03
CA GLY A 77 -1.55 -10.07 -14.72
C GLY A 77 -1.48 -9.21 -15.98
N VAL A 78 -2.57 -9.17 -16.75
CA VAL A 78 -2.68 -8.34 -17.97
C VAL A 78 -2.79 -6.86 -17.63
N GLY A 79 -3.54 -6.48 -16.61
CA GLY A 79 -3.64 -5.08 -16.17
C GLY A 79 -2.32 -4.53 -15.69
N LEU A 80 -1.59 -5.29 -14.86
CA LEU A 80 -0.23 -4.96 -14.42
C LEU A 80 0.71 -4.78 -15.62
N PHE A 81 0.65 -5.67 -16.60
CA PHE A 81 1.45 -5.59 -17.83
C PHE A 81 1.13 -4.36 -18.68
N LEU A 82 -0.14 -4.18 -19.06
CA LEU A 82 -0.56 -3.07 -19.93
C LEU A 82 -0.31 -1.71 -19.27
N ARG A 83 -0.43 -1.63 -17.95
CA ARG A 83 -0.10 -0.44 -17.17
C ARG A 83 1.41 -0.20 -17.08
N ALA A 84 2.21 -1.24 -16.95
CA ALA A 84 3.66 -1.11 -16.99
C ALA A 84 4.16 -0.65 -18.37
N LEU A 85 3.44 -1.01 -19.45
CA LEU A 85 3.72 -0.56 -20.80
C LEU A 85 3.25 0.89 -21.07
N GLY A 86 2.01 1.20 -20.69
CA GLY A 86 1.32 2.45 -21.03
C GLY A 86 1.48 3.57 -19.99
N GLY A 87 0.98 4.76 -20.33
CA GLY A 87 1.01 5.95 -19.48
C GLY A 87 2.23 6.84 -19.73
N TYR A 88 2.20 8.06 -19.17
CA TYR A 88 3.26 9.06 -19.39
C TYR A 88 4.62 8.65 -18.82
N ARG A 89 4.63 7.65 -17.92
CA ARG A 89 5.84 7.07 -17.33
C ARG A 89 5.95 5.57 -17.59
N GLY A 90 5.14 5.02 -18.50
CA GLY A 90 5.19 3.59 -18.86
C GLY A 90 6.38 3.27 -19.75
N LEU A 91 6.69 1.98 -19.90
CA LEU A 91 7.84 1.49 -20.67
C LEU A 91 7.90 2.09 -22.08
N LEU A 92 6.77 2.27 -22.76
CA LEU A 92 6.72 2.83 -24.11
C LEU A 92 7.19 4.29 -24.15
N SER A 93 6.79 5.11 -23.16
CA SER A 93 7.29 6.48 -23.03
C SER A 93 8.76 6.49 -22.65
N GLN A 94 9.15 5.66 -21.68
CA GLN A 94 10.52 5.61 -21.18
C GLN A 94 11.50 5.10 -22.23
N LEU A 95 11.14 4.16 -23.11
CA LEU A 95 12.01 3.73 -24.22
C LEU A 95 12.16 4.78 -25.33
N GLN A 96 11.34 5.84 -25.34
CA GLN A 96 11.41 6.94 -26.32
C GLN A 96 12.00 8.22 -25.72
N GLU A 97 11.90 8.39 -24.42
CA GLU A 97 12.50 9.50 -23.70
C GLU A 97 14.02 9.34 -23.65
N TYR A 98 14.72 10.46 -23.86
CA TYR A 98 16.17 10.53 -23.80
C TYR A 98 16.90 9.60 -24.79
N THR A 99 16.31 9.29 -25.95
CA THR A 99 16.98 8.55 -27.03
C THR A 99 17.64 9.47 -28.06
N GLU A 100 17.09 10.66 -28.27
CA GLU A 100 17.59 11.64 -29.23
C GLU A 100 17.83 13.00 -28.56
N ALA A 101 18.57 13.85 -29.27
CA ALA A 101 18.72 15.28 -29.02
C ALA A 101 17.36 16.00 -29.09
N ASP A 102 16.94 16.67 -28.01
CA ASP A 102 15.77 17.56 -28.06
C ASP A 102 16.24 18.99 -28.38
N PRO A 103 15.97 19.53 -29.58
CA PRO A 103 16.58 20.78 -30.04
C PRO A 103 16.19 22.01 -29.20
N ASP A 104 15.08 21.94 -28.45
CA ASP A 104 14.60 23.06 -27.63
C ASP A 104 15.25 23.07 -26.22
N ASP A 105 15.93 21.98 -25.85
CA ASP A 105 16.18 21.61 -24.46
C ASP A 105 17.57 20.97 -24.24
N GLU A 106 18.39 20.89 -25.31
CA GLU A 106 19.70 20.24 -25.33
C GLU A 106 20.84 21.25 -25.20
N VAL A 107 21.68 21.07 -24.18
CA VAL A 107 23.00 21.72 -24.09
C VAL A 107 23.91 21.09 -25.13
N THR A 108 24.40 21.90 -26.06
CA THR A 108 25.36 21.49 -27.08
C THR A 108 26.73 21.22 -26.46
N GLN A 109 27.57 20.46 -27.16
CA GLN A 109 28.94 20.20 -26.73
C GLN A 109 29.74 21.50 -26.56
N GLU A 110 29.58 22.45 -27.49
CA GLU A 110 30.29 23.73 -27.48
C GLU A 110 29.88 24.61 -26.30
N GLU A 111 28.57 24.69 -26.01
CA GLU A 111 28.05 25.40 -24.83
C GLU A 111 28.56 24.78 -23.53
N ALA A 112 28.57 23.44 -23.43
CA ALA A 112 29.07 22.75 -22.24
C ALA A 112 30.58 22.96 -22.05
N GLU A 113 31.37 22.92 -23.11
CA GLU A 113 32.82 23.20 -23.06
C GLU A 113 33.11 24.65 -22.65
N GLY A 114 32.39 25.61 -23.23
CA GLY A 114 32.50 27.03 -22.88
C GLY A 114 32.13 27.29 -21.42
N ALA A 115 31.00 26.76 -20.96
CA ALA A 115 30.55 26.87 -19.58
C ALA A 115 31.55 26.20 -18.61
N ALA A 116 32.04 25.00 -18.92
CA ALA A 116 33.04 24.32 -18.11
C ALA A 116 34.35 25.13 -18.03
N GLN A 117 34.75 25.82 -19.10
CA GLN A 117 35.92 26.69 -19.08
C GLN A 117 35.71 27.91 -18.17
N VAL A 118 34.54 28.53 -18.20
CA VAL A 118 34.17 29.64 -17.29
C VAL A 118 34.23 29.18 -15.83
N LEU A 119 33.66 28.01 -15.51
CA LEU A 119 33.65 27.50 -14.12
C LEU A 119 35.03 27.09 -13.59
N ARG A 120 35.97 26.72 -14.47
CA ARG A 120 37.36 26.40 -14.10
C ARG A 120 38.23 27.64 -13.92
N ALA A 121 37.81 28.80 -14.41
CA ALA A 121 38.54 30.04 -14.20
C ALA A 121 38.37 30.52 -12.74
N ASP A 122 39.44 31.14 -12.21
CA ASP A 122 39.39 31.75 -10.89
C ASP A 122 38.31 32.85 -10.85
N PRO A 123 37.52 32.94 -9.77
CA PRO A 123 36.50 33.96 -9.62
C PRO A 123 37.10 35.37 -9.64
N VAL A 124 36.44 36.27 -10.38
CA VAL A 124 36.88 37.66 -10.55
C VAL A 124 36.61 38.45 -9.26
N SER A 125 37.52 39.36 -8.89
CA SER A 125 37.39 40.20 -7.70
C SER A 125 36.21 41.18 -7.82
N GLU A 126 35.47 41.43 -6.74
CA GLU A 126 34.45 42.51 -6.65
C GLU A 126 35.01 43.90 -6.98
N GLU A 127 36.34 44.06 -6.98
CA GLU A 127 37.04 45.30 -7.33
C GLU A 127 37.25 45.48 -8.85
N ASP A 128 36.87 44.51 -9.69
CA ASP A 128 37.05 44.55 -11.15
C ASP A 128 35.86 45.21 -11.86
N GLU A 129 36.14 46.03 -12.89
CA GLU A 129 35.10 46.78 -13.62
C GLU A 129 34.18 45.86 -14.44
N THR A 130 34.58 44.60 -14.66
CA THR A 130 33.82 43.57 -15.38
C THR A 130 33.09 42.59 -14.46
N TYR A 131 33.18 42.75 -13.13
CA TYR A 131 32.65 41.82 -12.13
C TYR A 131 31.19 41.39 -12.39
N ASP A 132 30.29 42.34 -12.68
CA ASP A 132 28.88 42.03 -12.94
C ASP A 132 28.69 41.14 -14.19
N GLN A 133 29.47 41.36 -15.26
CA GLN A 133 29.39 40.58 -16.50
C GLN A 133 30.01 39.19 -16.35
N ASP A 134 31.11 39.09 -15.61
CA ASP A 134 31.79 37.83 -15.34
C ASP A 134 30.99 36.96 -14.36
N GLN A 135 30.25 37.59 -13.42
CA GLN A 135 29.32 36.90 -12.53
C GLN A 135 28.09 36.36 -13.26
N ASP A 136 27.46 37.15 -14.15
CA ASP A 136 26.35 36.69 -14.99
C ASP A 136 26.76 35.48 -15.85
N ALA A 137 27.95 35.53 -16.46
CA ALA A 137 28.50 34.42 -17.24
C ALA A 137 28.75 33.16 -16.40
N ARG A 138 29.13 33.33 -15.12
CA ARG A 138 29.33 32.23 -14.19
C ARG A 138 27.99 31.61 -13.77
N ASP A 139 27.00 32.42 -13.44
CA ASP A 139 25.64 31.97 -13.09
C ASP A 139 25.01 31.18 -14.25
N ASP A 140 25.15 31.68 -15.49
CA ASP A 140 24.72 30.96 -16.71
C ASP A 140 25.45 29.61 -16.87
N ALA A 141 26.76 29.58 -16.60
CA ALA A 141 27.55 28.36 -16.67
C ALA A 141 27.16 27.34 -15.58
N GLU A 142 26.82 27.80 -14.36
CA GLU A 142 26.29 26.95 -13.28
C GLU A 142 24.91 26.39 -13.65
N GLN A 143 24.04 27.21 -14.24
CA GLN A 143 22.76 26.74 -14.74
C GLN A 143 22.93 25.66 -15.82
N LEU A 144 23.86 25.85 -16.76
CA LEU A 144 24.17 24.85 -17.79
C LEU A 144 24.72 23.54 -17.20
N ARG A 145 25.59 23.62 -16.19
CA ARG A 145 26.08 22.47 -15.43
C ARG A 145 24.91 21.70 -14.83
N ASP A 146 24.01 22.39 -14.11
CA ASP A 146 22.90 21.77 -13.39
C ASP A 146 21.91 21.12 -14.37
N VAL A 147 21.66 21.75 -15.53
CA VAL A 147 20.88 21.17 -16.63
C VAL A 147 21.55 19.90 -17.17
N ALA A 148 22.84 19.93 -17.48
CA ALA A 148 23.56 18.78 -18.02
C ALA A 148 23.52 17.56 -17.06
N LEU A 149 23.70 17.82 -15.77
CA LEU A 149 23.62 16.81 -14.71
C LEU A 149 22.21 16.26 -14.54
N SER A 150 21.19 17.13 -14.52
CA SER A 150 19.79 16.71 -14.44
C SER A 150 19.44 15.80 -15.62
N ARG A 151 19.84 16.16 -16.84
CA ARG A 151 19.59 15.35 -18.03
C ARG A 151 20.23 13.97 -17.96
N TRP A 152 21.46 13.87 -17.48
CA TRP A 152 22.11 12.58 -17.27
C TRP A 152 21.36 11.74 -16.22
N ARG A 153 20.97 12.34 -15.09
CA ARG A 153 20.19 11.65 -14.03
C ARG A 153 18.83 11.20 -14.53
N ASP A 154 18.09 12.06 -15.21
CA ASP A 154 16.76 11.76 -15.75
C ASP A 154 16.84 10.64 -16.81
N ALA A 155 17.89 10.65 -17.65
CA ALA A 155 18.12 9.59 -18.62
C ALA A 155 18.45 8.24 -17.93
N ALA A 156 19.26 8.26 -16.86
CA ALA A 156 19.58 7.08 -16.06
C ALA A 156 18.35 6.51 -15.34
N ASP A 157 17.53 7.38 -14.73
CA ASP A 157 16.25 7.02 -14.10
C ASP A 157 15.31 6.37 -15.11
N SER A 158 15.24 6.97 -16.30
CA SER A 158 14.37 6.53 -17.37
C SER A 158 14.85 5.19 -17.97
N LEU A 159 16.17 4.93 -18.02
CA LEU A 159 16.72 3.63 -18.43
C LEU A 159 16.50 2.56 -17.34
N HIS A 160 16.75 2.88 -16.07
CA HIS A 160 16.46 2.00 -14.95
C HIS A 160 14.99 1.58 -14.92
N PHE A 161 14.07 2.53 -15.09
CA PHE A 161 12.65 2.20 -15.16
C PHE A 161 12.38 1.19 -16.28
N ALA A 162 12.89 1.45 -17.48
CA ALA A 162 12.68 0.59 -18.63
C ALA A 162 13.21 -0.84 -18.39
N GLU A 163 14.45 -0.97 -17.90
CA GLU A 163 15.05 -2.26 -17.60
C GLU A 163 14.35 -2.99 -16.44
N SER A 164 13.89 -2.25 -15.42
CA SER A 164 13.13 -2.83 -14.30
C SER A 164 11.80 -3.43 -14.75
N VAL A 165 11.15 -2.82 -15.74
CA VAL A 165 9.91 -3.35 -16.34
C VAL A 165 10.24 -4.56 -17.22
N VAL A 166 11.29 -4.50 -18.03
CA VAL A 166 11.72 -5.64 -18.85
C VAL A 166 12.10 -6.85 -17.99
N ALA A 167 12.76 -6.64 -16.84
CA ALA A 167 13.06 -7.69 -15.88
C ALA A 167 11.79 -8.37 -15.33
N LYS A 168 10.73 -7.59 -15.08
CA LYS A 168 9.41 -8.12 -14.65
C LYS A 168 8.74 -8.95 -15.74
N PHE A 169 8.92 -8.59 -17.02
CA PHE A 169 8.25 -9.22 -18.18
C PHE A 169 9.28 -9.70 -19.22
N PRO A 170 9.96 -10.85 -19.02
CA PRO A 170 11.14 -11.21 -19.81
C PRO A 170 10.90 -11.42 -21.29
N TRP A 171 9.68 -11.72 -21.72
CA TRP A 171 9.37 -11.83 -23.16
C TRP A 171 9.52 -10.50 -23.90
N LEU A 172 9.62 -9.37 -23.18
CA LEU A 172 9.96 -8.07 -23.76
C LEU A 172 11.46 -7.90 -24.05
N THR A 173 12.32 -8.75 -23.50
CA THR A 173 13.79 -8.55 -23.51
C THR A 173 14.33 -8.31 -24.91
N ASP A 174 14.06 -9.21 -25.86
CA ASP A 174 14.62 -9.09 -27.20
C ASP A 174 14.03 -7.90 -27.99
N TRP A 175 12.79 -7.51 -27.70
CA TRP A 175 12.13 -6.35 -28.32
C TRP A 175 12.62 -5.01 -27.75
N ALA A 176 12.91 -4.96 -26.45
CA ALA A 176 13.38 -3.77 -25.75
C ALA A 176 14.88 -3.54 -25.91
N ARG A 177 15.69 -4.62 -25.99
CA ARG A 177 17.17 -4.55 -26.10
C ARG A 177 17.68 -3.54 -27.14
N PRO A 178 17.26 -3.55 -28.41
CA PRO A 178 17.76 -2.57 -29.38
C PRO A 178 17.39 -1.12 -29.04
N LYS A 179 16.26 -0.89 -28.34
CA LYS A 179 15.82 0.46 -27.92
C LYS A 179 16.58 0.91 -26.67
N ALA A 180 16.82 0.01 -25.73
CA ALA A 180 17.63 0.26 -24.55
C ALA A 180 19.08 0.57 -24.94
N ALA A 181 19.65 -0.13 -25.92
CA ALA A 181 21.02 0.13 -26.42
C ALA A 181 21.19 1.57 -26.95
N LEU A 182 20.23 2.08 -27.74
CA LEU A 182 20.25 3.49 -28.20
C LEU A 182 20.25 4.47 -27.03
N LYS A 183 19.52 4.13 -25.97
CA LYS A 183 19.43 4.94 -24.77
C LYS A 183 20.69 4.87 -23.91
N GLU A 184 21.33 3.71 -23.82
CA GLU A 184 22.64 3.54 -23.19
C GLU A 184 23.70 4.38 -23.91
N GLU A 185 23.73 4.37 -25.24
CA GLU A 185 24.62 5.21 -26.05
C GLU A 185 24.37 6.71 -25.78
N ARG A 186 23.10 7.11 -25.72
CA ARG A 186 22.73 8.50 -25.40
C ARG A 186 23.07 8.87 -23.96
N LEU A 187 22.86 7.97 -23.01
CA LEU A 187 23.22 8.16 -21.60
C LEU A 187 24.73 8.33 -21.45
N GLN A 188 25.53 7.56 -22.20
CA GLN A 188 26.98 7.73 -22.24
C GLN A 188 27.38 9.10 -22.82
N THR A 189 26.72 9.57 -23.87
CA THR A 189 26.94 10.93 -24.42
C THR A 189 26.61 12.01 -23.39
N LEU A 190 25.49 11.88 -22.67
CA LEU A 190 25.11 12.80 -21.60
C LEU A 190 26.09 12.75 -20.43
N ARG A 191 26.62 11.56 -20.09
CA ARG A 191 27.66 11.38 -19.07
C ARG A 191 28.94 12.09 -19.46
N GLU A 192 29.38 11.96 -20.71
CA GLU A 192 30.59 12.64 -21.21
C GLU A 192 30.45 14.17 -21.14
N ARG A 193 29.29 14.70 -21.52
CA ARG A 193 28.98 16.14 -21.38
C ARG A 193 28.96 16.59 -19.94
N ALA A 194 28.25 15.86 -19.06
CA ALA A 194 28.25 16.14 -17.63
C ALA A 194 29.67 16.05 -17.03
N GLY A 195 30.51 15.15 -17.56
CA GLY A 195 31.90 14.99 -17.18
C GLY A 195 32.78 16.19 -17.48
N LEU A 196 32.39 17.09 -18.39
CA LEU A 196 33.11 18.36 -18.61
C LEU A 196 33.09 19.24 -17.35
N PHE A 197 32.03 19.15 -16.55
CA PHE A 197 31.88 19.95 -15.33
C PHE A 197 32.46 19.27 -14.07
N VAL A 198 32.90 18.02 -14.19
CA VAL A 198 33.45 17.25 -13.06
C VAL A 198 34.97 17.25 -13.16
N ASP A 199 35.63 17.77 -12.12
CA ASP A 199 37.09 17.73 -12.03
C ASP A 199 37.56 16.48 -11.27
N ALA A 200 38.26 15.59 -11.98
CA ALA A 200 38.85 14.38 -11.39
C ALA A 200 39.86 14.71 -10.28
N THR A 201 40.56 15.85 -10.38
CA THR A 201 41.49 16.31 -9.34
C THR A 201 40.71 16.76 -8.11
N GLY A 202 39.68 17.60 -8.30
CA GLY A 202 38.75 17.99 -7.25
C GLY A 202 38.10 16.80 -6.52
N LEU A 203 37.69 15.74 -7.23
CA LEU A 203 37.16 14.52 -6.61
C LEU A 203 38.18 13.79 -5.71
N LEU A 204 39.45 13.74 -6.14
CA LEU A 204 40.56 13.18 -5.35
C LEU A 204 40.87 14.05 -4.12
N GLU A 205 40.85 15.38 -4.28
CA GLU A 205 41.07 16.33 -3.19
C GLU A 205 39.94 16.29 -2.14
N ALA A 206 38.69 16.17 -2.58
CA ALA A 206 37.53 15.97 -1.72
C ALA A 206 37.66 14.67 -0.90
N ALA A 207 38.08 13.60 -1.55
CA ALA A 207 38.33 12.34 -0.87
C ALA A 207 39.52 12.41 0.10
N ALA A 208 40.55 13.17 -0.25
CA ALA A 208 41.68 13.43 0.63
C ALA A 208 41.23 14.21 1.86
N ALA A 209 40.43 15.27 1.69
CA ALA A 209 39.85 16.06 2.76
C ALA A 209 39.02 15.20 3.73
N ALA A 210 38.23 14.27 3.20
CA ALA A 210 37.46 13.31 4.00
C ALA A 210 38.34 12.39 4.85
N SER A 211 39.54 12.06 4.37
CA SER A 211 40.51 11.20 5.07
C SER A 211 41.37 11.94 6.11
N LEU A 212 41.38 13.28 6.10
CA LEU A 212 42.23 14.05 7.01
C LEU A 212 41.83 13.85 8.47
N GLU A 213 42.81 13.54 9.31
CA GLU A 213 42.64 13.63 10.75
C GLU A 213 42.53 15.09 11.18
N ARG A 214 41.83 15.32 12.29
CA ARG A 214 41.66 16.68 12.81
C ARG A 214 43.02 17.30 13.17
N PRO A 215 43.39 18.46 12.61
CA PRO A 215 44.66 19.11 12.91
C PRO A 215 44.69 19.71 14.31
N GLU A 216 45.90 20.01 14.79
CA GLU A 216 46.09 20.82 16.00
C GLU A 216 45.57 22.25 15.75
N LEU A 217 44.71 22.74 16.65
CA LEU A 217 44.03 24.02 16.47
C LEU A 217 44.76 25.13 17.25
N PRO A 218 45.05 26.29 16.63
CA PRO A 218 45.78 27.38 17.27
C PRO A 218 44.89 28.17 18.25
N THR A 219 44.62 27.58 19.41
CA THR A 219 43.72 28.15 20.44
C THR A 219 44.31 29.33 21.20
N GLU A 220 45.62 29.55 21.08
CA GLU A 220 46.36 30.63 21.75
C GLU A 220 46.78 31.76 20.79
N ASP A 221 46.37 31.70 19.51
CA ASP A 221 46.69 32.75 18.53
C ASP A 221 45.88 34.03 18.85
N GLU A 222 46.61 35.13 19.03
CA GLU A 222 46.04 36.45 19.35
C GLU A 222 45.02 36.91 18.29
N ALA A 223 45.14 36.47 17.03
CA ALA A 223 44.20 36.78 15.97
C ALA A 223 42.77 36.26 16.23
N PHE A 224 42.61 35.22 17.06
CA PHE A 224 41.30 34.67 17.44
C PHE A 224 40.79 35.18 18.79
N SER A 225 41.53 36.05 19.49
CA SER A 225 41.15 36.60 20.80
C SER A 225 39.80 37.33 20.79
N ALA A 226 39.39 37.91 19.65
CA ALA A 226 38.09 38.56 19.46
C ALA A 226 36.88 37.59 19.51
N ILE A 227 37.13 36.28 19.37
CA ILE A 227 36.11 35.23 19.37
C ILE A 227 35.66 34.90 20.78
N GLY A 228 36.59 34.81 21.75
CA GLY A 228 36.29 34.40 23.12
C GLY A 228 37.52 33.89 23.88
N ASP A 229 37.28 33.19 24.99
CA ASP A 229 38.33 32.50 25.74
C ASP A 229 38.90 31.28 24.95
N PRO A 230 40.05 30.70 25.34
CA PRO A 230 40.65 29.58 24.61
C PRO A 230 39.73 28.36 24.41
N LYS A 231 38.77 28.15 25.31
CA LYS A 231 37.80 27.04 25.21
C LYS A 231 36.72 27.34 24.16
N GLU A 232 36.26 28.59 24.09
CA GLU A 232 35.35 29.06 23.04
C GLU A 232 36.05 29.05 21.66
N ILE A 233 37.31 29.49 21.58
CA ILE A 233 38.13 29.43 20.36
C ILE A 233 38.26 27.98 19.89
N ALA A 234 38.63 27.05 20.79
CA ALA A 234 38.72 25.62 20.46
C ALA A 234 37.39 25.04 19.97
N GLY A 235 36.27 25.44 20.58
CA GLY A 235 34.93 25.04 20.14
C GLY A 235 34.65 25.49 18.71
N ARG A 236 34.86 26.78 18.40
CA ARG A 236 34.56 27.34 17.08
C ARG A 236 35.50 26.83 16.00
N LEU A 237 36.79 26.71 16.27
CA LEU A 237 37.75 26.16 15.31
C LEU A 237 37.47 24.69 15.01
N ARG A 238 37.03 23.88 16.00
CA ARG A 238 36.55 22.51 15.75
C ARG A 238 35.32 22.48 14.86
N SER A 239 34.33 23.33 15.13
CA SER A 239 33.14 23.42 14.28
C SER A 239 33.47 23.90 12.87
N MET A 240 34.42 24.83 12.73
CA MET A 240 34.92 25.30 11.44
C MET A 240 35.59 24.17 10.66
N TRP A 241 36.52 23.44 11.29
CA TRP A 241 37.15 22.25 10.71
C TRP A 241 36.10 21.22 10.26
N SER A 242 35.19 20.82 11.14
CA SER A 242 34.19 19.79 10.80
C SER A 242 33.20 20.22 9.71
N ARG A 243 32.87 21.52 9.62
CA ARG A 243 32.03 22.06 8.54
C ARG A 243 32.80 22.09 7.23
N TRP A 244 34.03 22.61 7.24
CA TRP A 244 34.92 22.61 6.09
C TRP A 244 35.15 21.19 5.57
N GLN A 245 35.56 20.26 6.43
CA GLN A 245 35.83 18.87 6.05
C GLN A 245 34.60 18.22 5.43
N ARG A 246 33.40 18.44 5.98
CA ARG A 246 32.16 17.90 5.41
C ARG A 246 31.84 18.53 4.05
N ALA A 247 31.90 19.85 3.96
CA ALA A 247 31.62 20.57 2.71
C ALA A 247 32.63 20.20 1.60
N ALA A 248 33.92 20.12 1.92
CA ALA A 248 34.96 19.69 1.01
C ALA A 248 34.81 18.22 0.61
N ALA A 249 34.43 17.34 1.54
CA ALA A 249 34.22 15.91 1.26
C ALA A 249 33.01 15.61 0.35
N ASP A 250 32.03 16.52 0.30
CA ASP A 250 30.82 16.42 -0.53
C ASP A 250 30.92 17.24 -1.83
N ALA A 251 32.02 17.98 -2.03
CA ALA A 251 32.27 18.79 -3.22
C ALA A 251 32.86 17.95 -4.36
N TRP A 252 32.42 18.20 -5.60
CA TRP A 252 33.04 17.68 -6.83
C TRP A 252 33.85 18.72 -7.61
N ALA A 253 33.94 19.93 -7.06
CA ALA A 253 34.75 21.04 -7.53
C ALA A 253 35.93 21.26 -6.56
N LEU A 254 36.86 22.14 -6.92
CA LEU A 254 38.04 22.43 -6.11
C LEU A 254 37.64 22.86 -4.68
N PRO A 255 38.34 22.40 -3.62
CA PRO A 255 38.07 22.79 -2.23
C PRO A 255 38.07 24.30 -1.94
N GLY A 256 38.65 25.13 -2.83
CA GLY A 256 38.72 26.58 -2.73
C GLY A 256 37.46 27.34 -3.16
N ASP A 257 36.35 26.64 -3.41
CA ASP A 257 35.08 27.25 -3.80
C ASP A 257 34.54 28.21 -2.70
N HIS A 258 34.01 29.36 -3.12
CA HIS A 258 33.52 30.42 -2.22
C HIS A 258 32.43 29.91 -1.28
N LEU A 259 31.64 28.93 -1.71
CA LEU A 259 30.59 28.32 -0.90
C LEU A 259 31.14 27.56 0.32
N VAL A 260 32.24 26.80 0.14
CA VAL A 260 32.91 26.03 1.20
C VAL A 260 33.53 26.99 2.23
N THR A 261 34.17 28.06 1.74
CA THR A 261 34.76 29.11 2.57
C THR A 261 33.69 29.87 3.36
N TYR A 262 32.60 30.27 2.71
CA TYR A 262 31.48 30.97 3.34
C TYR A 262 30.81 30.14 4.45
N GLN A 263 30.52 28.86 4.17
CA GLN A 263 29.92 27.94 5.14
C GLN A 263 30.83 27.65 6.34
N ALA A 264 32.15 27.59 6.13
CA ALA A 264 33.12 27.39 7.20
C ALA A 264 33.18 28.59 8.16
N VAL A 265 33.18 29.82 7.61
CA VAL A 265 33.42 31.08 8.34
C VAL A 265 32.13 31.74 8.89
N GLY A 266 30.95 31.28 8.47
CA GLY A 266 29.61 31.81 8.81
C GLY A 266 29.16 31.84 10.29
N GLY A 267 30.08 31.87 11.26
CA GLY A 267 29.83 32.07 12.69
C GLY A 267 30.67 33.18 13.35
N ILE A 268 31.52 33.89 12.60
CA ILE A 268 32.29 35.04 13.11
C ILE A 268 31.43 36.30 12.97
N ASN A 269 31.13 36.97 14.09
CA ASN A 269 30.15 38.07 14.12
C ASN A 269 30.79 39.38 13.63
N SER A 270 30.25 39.97 12.55
CA SER A 270 30.76 41.15 11.85
C SER A 270 30.86 42.43 12.69
N ARG A 271 30.24 42.47 13.89
CA ARG A 271 30.16 43.67 14.73
C ARG A 271 31.25 43.77 15.82
N ARG A 272 32.23 42.87 15.90
CA ARG A 272 33.29 42.89 16.94
C ARG A 272 34.61 43.47 16.42
N LYS A 273 35.28 44.27 17.24
CA LYS A 273 36.66 44.76 16.99
C LYS A 273 37.61 43.55 16.92
N GLY A 274 38.36 43.41 15.82
CA GLY A 274 39.19 42.23 15.54
C GLY A 274 38.56 41.22 14.57
N HIS A 275 37.36 41.49 14.05
CA HIS A 275 36.68 40.65 13.05
C HIS A 275 37.56 40.35 11.82
N ASP A 276 38.13 41.38 11.19
CA ASP A 276 38.89 41.22 9.94
C ASP A 276 40.24 40.51 10.15
N GLU A 277 40.76 40.56 11.38
CA GLU A 277 41.96 39.82 11.77
C GLU A 277 41.64 38.34 12.00
N ALA A 278 40.56 38.04 12.72
CA ALA A 278 40.06 36.69 12.90
C ALA A 278 39.63 36.04 11.56
N HIS A 279 39.03 36.81 10.66
CA HIS A 279 38.63 36.35 9.33
C HIS A 279 39.84 36.04 8.45
N ARG A 280 40.87 36.90 8.45
CA ARG A 280 42.14 36.62 7.75
C ARG A 280 42.87 35.42 8.35
N ALA A 281 42.85 35.24 9.67
CA ALA A 281 43.43 34.07 10.31
C ALA A 281 42.66 32.78 9.99
N ALA A 282 41.33 32.82 9.98
CA ALA A 282 40.47 31.71 9.55
C ALA A 282 40.72 31.34 8.08
N ALA A 283 40.85 32.33 7.19
CA ALA A 283 41.19 32.11 5.79
C ALA A 283 42.57 31.43 5.62
N ARG A 284 43.58 31.82 6.41
CA ARG A 284 44.89 31.13 6.42
C ARG A 284 44.79 29.68 6.88
N LEU A 285 43.96 29.40 7.90
CA LEU A 285 43.72 28.02 8.34
C LEU A 285 43.04 27.18 7.26
N LEU A 286 41.98 27.70 6.65
CA LEU A 286 41.30 27.03 5.53
C LEU A 286 42.27 26.73 4.39
N ALA A 287 43.05 27.71 3.95
CA ALA A 287 44.07 27.52 2.91
C ALA A 287 45.12 26.46 3.29
N SER A 288 45.50 26.37 4.57
CA SER A 288 46.43 25.32 5.04
C SER A 288 45.83 23.92 5.00
N TRP A 289 44.53 23.80 5.31
CA TRP A 289 43.80 22.54 5.27
C TRP A 289 43.55 22.08 3.84
N GLU A 290 43.23 23.02 2.95
CA GLU A 290 43.14 22.76 1.52
C GLU A 290 44.48 22.29 0.95
N GLU A 291 45.58 22.97 1.25
CA GLU A 291 46.90 22.56 0.74
C GLU A 291 47.30 21.18 1.27
N GLU A 292 46.94 20.85 2.51
CA GLU A 292 47.14 19.51 3.06
C GLU A 292 46.31 18.45 2.32
N ALA A 293 45.03 18.73 2.01
CA ALA A 293 44.20 17.85 1.19
C ALA A 293 44.79 17.67 -0.22
N ARG A 294 45.24 18.76 -0.88
CA ARG A 294 45.93 18.71 -2.18
C ARG A 294 47.20 17.88 -2.11
N ARG A 295 47.97 18.01 -1.04
CA ARG A 295 49.20 17.24 -0.82
C ARG A 295 48.90 15.75 -0.72
N VAL A 296 47.90 15.37 0.07
CA VAL A 296 47.47 13.97 0.19
C VAL A 296 46.94 13.43 -1.14
N ALA A 297 46.15 14.20 -1.88
CA ALA A 297 45.69 13.83 -3.21
C ALA A 297 46.84 13.63 -4.21
N ARG A 298 47.84 14.53 -4.22
CA ARG A 298 49.06 14.41 -5.06
C ARG A 298 49.95 13.22 -4.69
N MET A 299 49.92 12.77 -3.44
CA MET A 299 50.63 11.58 -2.98
C MET A 299 49.91 10.29 -3.34
N SER A 300 48.61 10.35 -3.66
CA SER A 300 47.87 9.21 -4.18
C SER A 300 48.29 8.93 -5.62
N ASP A 301 48.55 7.67 -5.94
CA ASP A 301 48.80 7.24 -7.31
C ASP A 301 47.46 7.05 -8.04
N PRO A 302 47.12 7.88 -9.04
CA PRO A 302 45.87 7.76 -9.78
C PRO A 302 45.81 6.50 -10.65
N ASP A 303 46.96 5.89 -10.99
CA ASP A 303 47.02 4.68 -11.83
C ASP A 303 46.67 3.41 -11.02
N VAL A 304 46.77 3.47 -9.69
CA VAL A 304 46.37 2.39 -8.79
C VAL A 304 44.87 2.46 -8.52
N THR A 305 44.12 1.79 -9.40
CA THR A 305 42.65 1.74 -9.36
C THR A 305 42.12 0.51 -8.63
N VAL A 306 40.99 0.68 -7.94
CA VAL A 306 40.21 -0.38 -7.28
C VAL A 306 38.84 -0.46 -7.97
N THR A 307 38.37 -1.67 -8.23
CA THR A 307 37.03 -1.91 -8.76
C THR A 307 36.06 -2.19 -7.62
N LEU A 308 34.99 -1.41 -7.57
CA LEU A 308 33.91 -1.52 -6.61
C LEU A 308 32.60 -1.85 -7.32
N THR A 309 31.78 -2.68 -6.68
CA THR A 309 30.36 -2.82 -7.02
C THR A 309 29.56 -1.93 -6.07
N ALA A 310 28.83 -0.96 -6.62
CA ALA A 310 27.94 -0.07 -5.91
C ALA A 310 26.48 -0.53 -6.08
N HIS A 311 25.80 -0.77 -4.97
CA HIS A 311 24.38 -1.09 -4.91
C HIS A 311 23.60 0.14 -4.49
N LEU A 312 22.75 0.65 -5.38
CA LEU A 312 21.88 1.78 -5.05
C LEU A 312 20.68 1.28 -4.25
N GLN A 313 20.41 1.91 -3.10
CA GLN A 313 19.29 1.51 -2.26
C GLN A 313 17.97 2.03 -2.82
N GLU A 314 16.88 1.31 -2.52
CA GLU A 314 15.55 1.86 -2.70
C GLU A 314 15.32 2.97 -1.66
N PRO A 315 14.95 4.19 -2.09
CA PRO A 315 14.53 5.20 -1.13
C PRO A 315 13.31 4.67 -0.38
N PRO A 316 13.24 4.81 0.96
CA PRO A 316 12.09 4.36 1.72
C PRO A 316 10.80 5.02 1.19
N ASP A 317 9.75 4.23 1.00
CA ASP A 317 8.44 4.63 0.45
C ASP A 317 7.65 5.68 1.29
N GLU A 318 8.27 6.32 2.28
CA GLU A 318 7.59 6.91 3.44
C GLU A 318 7.23 8.39 3.33
N ASP A 319 6.91 8.94 2.16
CA ASP A 319 6.28 10.28 2.16
C ASP A 319 5.18 10.48 1.10
N PRO A 320 3.89 10.36 1.49
CA PRO A 320 2.77 10.65 0.59
C PRO A 320 2.68 12.14 0.20
N TYR A 321 3.47 13.04 0.81
CA TYR A 321 3.58 14.45 0.43
C TYR A 321 4.79 14.77 -0.46
N ALA A 322 5.69 13.82 -0.73
CA ALA A 322 6.84 14.02 -1.62
C ALA A 322 6.48 13.93 -3.12
N GLN A 323 5.29 14.42 -3.50
CA GLN A 323 4.80 14.32 -4.87
C GLN A 323 5.42 15.29 -5.89
N GLN A 324 6.43 16.12 -5.54
CA GLN A 324 6.84 17.16 -6.50
C GLN A 324 8.31 17.44 -6.82
N ARG A 325 9.35 17.00 -6.09
CA ARG A 325 10.74 17.19 -6.57
C ARG A 325 11.69 16.07 -6.12
N GLU A 326 12.43 15.53 -7.08
CA GLU A 326 13.69 14.76 -6.93
C GLU A 326 13.64 13.44 -6.13
N ARG A 327 12.85 12.45 -6.57
CA ARG A 327 13.01 11.03 -6.16
C ARG A 327 13.37 10.14 -7.36
N GLY A 328 14.44 10.48 -8.05
CA GLY A 328 15.07 9.64 -9.07
C GLY A 328 15.86 8.47 -8.47
N LEU A 329 16.29 7.51 -9.29
CA LEU A 329 17.25 6.44 -8.91
C LEU A 329 18.48 7.03 -8.23
N LEU A 330 18.96 8.16 -8.74
CA LEU A 330 20.14 8.88 -8.24
C LEU A 330 19.81 10.06 -7.32
N GLY A 331 18.53 10.33 -7.04
CA GLY A 331 18.09 11.51 -6.30
C GLY A 331 18.51 11.54 -4.82
N GLY A 332 18.84 10.39 -4.24
CA GLY A 332 19.35 10.28 -2.87
C GLY A 332 20.87 10.44 -2.74
N LEU A 333 21.60 10.62 -3.85
CA LEU A 333 23.06 10.69 -3.84
C LEU A 333 23.56 12.13 -3.66
N ASP A 334 24.65 12.30 -2.90
CA ASP A 334 25.34 13.57 -2.80
C ASP A 334 26.11 13.94 -4.08
N HIS A 335 26.47 15.22 -4.22
CA HIS A 335 27.15 15.76 -5.39
C HIS A 335 28.48 15.05 -5.68
N TRP A 336 29.31 14.81 -4.66
CA TRP A 336 30.58 14.09 -4.82
C TRP A 336 30.37 12.68 -5.40
N THR A 337 29.42 11.90 -4.86
CA THR A 337 29.11 10.55 -5.33
C THR A 337 28.65 10.55 -6.78
N ILE A 338 27.82 11.53 -7.15
CA ILE A 338 27.36 11.72 -8.54
C ILE A 338 28.55 12.05 -9.45
N GLY A 339 29.47 12.91 -9.01
CA GLY A 339 30.72 13.20 -9.73
C GLY A 339 31.59 11.97 -9.94
N VAL A 340 31.74 11.13 -8.90
CA VAL A 340 32.46 9.87 -9.00
C VAL A 340 31.81 8.92 -10.01
N LEU A 341 30.47 8.83 -10.02
CA LEU A 341 29.76 8.03 -11.03
C LEU A 341 29.95 8.58 -12.45
N ILE A 342 29.92 9.91 -12.63
CA ILE A 342 30.16 10.50 -13.94
C ILE A 342 31.57 10.18 -14.44
N ALA A 343 32.59 10.37 -13.59
CA ALA A 343 34.00 10.22 -13.96
C ALA A 343 34.49 8.76 -14.04
N TYR A 344 34.04 7.88 -13.14
CA TYR A 344 34.66 6.56 -12.91
C TYR A 344 33.73 5.36 -13.14
N LEU A 345 32.49 5.57 -13.59
CA LEU A 345 31.60 4.48 -13.97
C LEU A 345 32.15 3.74 -15.20
N THR A 346 32.32 2.42 -15.06
CA THR A 346 32.82 1.52 -16.12
C THR A 346 31.79 0.51 -16.60
N GLY A 347 30.74 0.27 -15.84
CA GLY A 347 29.64 -0.62 -16.21
C GLY A 347 28.43 -0.37 -15.31
N ALA A 348 27.24 -0.66 -15.82
CA ALA A 348 25.99 -0.50 -15.10
C ALA A 348 24.98 -1.57 -15.49
N ASP A 349 24.33 -2.15 -14.50
CA ASP A 349 23.06 -2.88 -14.63
C ASP A 349 22.01 -2.00 -13.96
N TRP A 350 21.38 -1.15 -14.77
CA TRP A 350 20.43 -0.16 -14.27
C TRP A 350 19.21 -0.86 -13.70
N GLY A 351 18.68 -1.88 -14.37
CA GLY A 351 17.53 -2.66 -13.93
C GLY A 351 17.68 -3.25 -12.53
N ARG A 352 18.88 -3.72 -12.17
CA ARG A 352 19.19 -4.26 -10.83
C ARG A 352 19.84 -3.27 -9.87
N ARG A 353 19.93 -1.99 -10.25
CA ARG A 353 20.52 -0.92 -9.41
C ARG A 353 21.97 -1.21 -9.01
N ARG A 354 22.73 -1.85 -9.89
CA ARG A 354 24.11 -2.27 -9.64
C ARG A 354 25.05 -1.54 -10.61
N LEU A 355 26.00 -0.81 -10.06
CA LEU A 355 26.99 -0.05 -10.82
C LEU A 355 28.40 -0.58 -10.54
N THR A 356 29.25 -0.62 -11.57
CA THR A 356 30.67 -0.97 -11.46
C THR A 356 31.52 0.27 -11.64
N VAL A 357 32.21 0.66 -10.57
CA VAL A 357 33.03 1.87 -10.51
C VAL A 357 34.50 1.46 -10.42
N ARG A 358 35.35 2.02 -11.27
CA ARG A 358 36.80 1.82 -11.22
C ARG A 358 37.47 3.15 -10.92
N ALA A 359 37.84 3.35 -9.66
CA ALA A 359 38.36 4.63 -9.18
C ALA A 359 39.73 4.46 -8.49
N PRO A 360 40.53 5.53 -8.39
CA PRO A 360 41.73 5.55 -7.54
C PRO A 360 41.42 5.11 -6.11
N ARG A 361 42.40 4.49 -5.45
CA ARG A 361 42.21 3.88 -4.13
C ARG A 361 41.61 4.83 -3.09
N LEU A 362 42.01 6.10 -3.10
CA LEU A 362 41.54 7.09 -2.14
C LEU A 362 40.04 7.41 -2.30
N ILE A 363 39.54 7.46 -3.54
CA ILE A 363 38.10 7.57 -3.85
C ILE A 363 37.36 6.28 -3.45
N ALA A 364 37.97 5.11 -3.72
CA ALA A 364 37.37 3.83 -3.37
C ALA A 364 37.20 3.66 -1.86
N ASP A 365 38.20 4.04 -1.06
CA ASP A 365 38.15 3.98 0.40
C ASP A 365 37.04 4.90 0.96
N GLN A 366 36.85 6.10 0.38
CA GLN A 366 35.74 6.98 0.76
C GLN A 366 34.37 6.40 0.37
N LEU A 367 34.23 5.83 -0.83
CA LEU A 367 32.99 5.17 -1.27
C LEU A 367 32.61 3.99 -0.35
N LEU A 368 33.59 3.24 0.15
CA LEU A 368 33.39 2.15 1.11
C LEU A 368 33.01 2.66 2.51
N ALA A 369 33.49 3.84 2.90
CA ALA A 369 33.15 4.48 4.17
C ALA A 369 31.74 5.11 4.17
N ARG A 370 31.19 5.46 2.98
CA ARG A 370 29.82 5.95 2.83
C ARG A 370 28.83 4.78 2.92
N THR A 371 27.81 4.92 3.75
CA THR A 371 26.72 3.92 3.89
C THR A 371 25.34 4.48 3.58
N ALA A 372 25.24 5.78 3.30
CA ALA A 372 23.99 6.45 3.00
C ALA A 372 23.67 6.29 1.50
N PHE A 373 22.54 5.66 1.19
CA PHE A 373 21.96 5.50 -0.16
C PHE A 373 22.75 4.67 -1.20
N VAL A 374 24.05 4.49 -1.02
CA VAL A 374 24.89 3.56 -1.78
C VAL A 374 25.61 2.62 -0.82
N ARG A 375 25.58 1.33 -1.14
CA ARG A 375 26.42 0.32 -0.48
C ARG A 375 27.47 -0.16 -1.47
N CYS A 376 28.74 0.05 -1.15
CA CYS A 376 29.85 -0.37 -1.98
C CYS A 376 30.51 -1.63 -1.41
N GLU A 377 30.91 -2.55 -2.29
CA GLU A 377 31.69 -3.74 -1.93
C GLU A 377 32.84 -3.92 -2.93
N PRO A 378 34.05 -4.31 -2.47
CA PRO A 378 35.16 -4.61 -3.37
C PRO A 378 34.86 -5.88 -4.17
N GLU A 379 35.02 -5.81 -5.48
CA GLU A 379 34.72 -6.96 -6.35
C GLU A 379 35.90 -7.96 -6.35
N PRO A 380 35.69 -9.27 -6.09
CA PRO A 380 36.71 -10.27 -6.32
C PRO A 380 36.96 -10.41 -7.83
N PRO A 381 38.22 -10.44 -8.30
CA PRO A 381 38.52 -10.53 -9.73
C PRO A 381 37.90 -11.79 -10.34
N GLY A 382 37.02 -11.61 -11.33
CA GLY A 382 36.46 -12.69 -12.15
C GLY A 382 35.15 -13.32 -11.64
N THR A 383 34.41 -12.66 -10.75
CA THR A 383 33.10 -13.18 -10.30
C THR A 383 32.01 -12.77 -11.30
N PRO A 384 31.44 -13.69 -12.11
CA PRO A 384 30.27 -13.35 -12.89
C PRO A 384 29.13 -12.93 -11.95
N MET A 385 28.38 -11.90 -12.34
CA MET A 385 27.16 -11.46 -11.64
C MET A 385 26.30 -12.67 -11.33
N ALA A 386 26.23 -13.04 -10.05
CA ALA A 386 25.30 -14.07 -9.60
C ALA A 386 23.89 -13.63 -10.01
N ALA A 387 23.22 -14.47 -10.77
CA ALA A 387 21.80 -14.31 -11.04
C ALA A 387 21.09 -14.57 -9.71
N ASP A 388 20.72 -13.50 -9.01
CA ASP A 388 19.60 -13.62 -8.09
C ASP A 388 18.38 -13.95 -8.94
N ASP A 389 17.78 -15.11 -8.65
CA ASP A 389 16.57 -15.63 -9.27
C ASP A 389 15.38 -14.73 -8.88
N ALA A 390 15.37 -13.49 -9.39
CA ALA A 390 14.14 -12.74 -9.56
C ALA A 390 13.25 -13.63 -10.44
N SER A 391 12.22 -14.23 -9.85
CA SER A 391 11.33 -15.12 -10.59
C SER A 391 10.49 -14.22 -11.48
N PRO A 392 10.72 -14.24 -12.80
CA PRO A 392 9.95 -13.37 -13.67
C PRO A 392 8.47 -13.72 -13.58
N LEU A 393 7.61 -12.74 -13.88
CA LEU A 393 6.23 -13.06 -14.23
C LEU A 393 6.28 -14.01 -15.41
N GLY A 394 5.91 -15.24 -15.14
CA GLY A 394 5.53 -16.19 -16.18
C GLY A 394 4.02 -16.37 -16.15
N PRO A 395 3.46 -17.00 -17.20
CA PRO A 395 2.05 -17.36 -17.20
C PRO A 395 1.64 -18.07 -15.91
N GLY A 396 0.49 -17.65 -15.38
CA GLY A 396 -0.20 -18.28 -14.25
C GLY A 396 0.24 -17.81 -12.88
N VAL A 397 1.02 -16.74 -12.77
CA VAL A 397 1.30 -16.11 -11.47
C VAL A 397 0.04 -15.48 -10.86
N PHE A 398 -0.82 -14.88 -11.69
CA PHE A 398 -2.06 -14.26 -11.24
C PHE A 398 -3.26 -14.95 -11.90
N ASP A 399 -4.21 -14.18 -12.38
CA ASP A 399 -5.46 -14.60 -13.02
C ASP A 399 -5.33 -14.83 -14.53
N ASP A 400 -4.12 -14.71 -15.06
CA ASP A 400 -3.77 -14.76 -16.48
C ASP A 400 -3.83 -16.16 -17.10
N THR A 401 -4.10 -17.19 -16.30
CA THR A 401 -4.36 -18.55 -16.76
C THR A 401 -5.49 -19.20 -15.97
N PRO A 402 -6.11 -20.28 -16.51
CA PRO A 402 -7.05 -21.10 -15.75
C PRO A 402 -6.45 -21.56 -14.42
N VAL A 403 -7.28 -21.67 -13.37
CA VAL A 403 -6.82 -21.97 -12.00
C VAL A 403 -5.88 -23.18 -11.91
N HIS A 404 -6.12 -24.23 -12.69
CA HIS A 404 -5.29 -25.45 -12.71
C HIS A 404 -3.86 -25.25 -13.26
N GLN A 405 -3.58 -24.11 -13.89
CA GLN A 405 -2.27 -23.74 -14.44
C GLN A 405 -1.56 -22.69 -13.59
N ARG A 406 -2.17 -22.25 -12.47
CA ARG A 406 -1.60 -21.19 -11.63
C ARG A 406 -0.40 -21.67 -10.82
N ARG A 407 0.53 -20.74 -10.62
CA ARG A 407 1.82 -20.91 -9.94
C ARG A 407 1.78 -20.27 -8.56
N PRO A 408 2.56 -20.80 -7.60
CA PRO A 408 2.66 -20.19 -6.28
C PRO A 408 3.19 -18.75 -6.34
N LEU A 409 2.64 -17.89 -5.48
CA LEU A 409 3.08 -16.52 -5.32
C LEU A 409 4.43 -16.44 -4.58
N THR A 410 5.26 -15.47 -4.97
CA THR A 410 6.51 -15.11 -4.29
C THR A 410 6.39 -13.70 -3.71
N ALA A 411 7.32 -13.31 -2.84
CA ALA A 411 7.36 -11.94 -2.30
C ALA A 411 7.45 -10.88 -3.41
N GLU A 412 8.15 -11.19 -4.51
CA GLU A 412 8.25 -10.30 -5.67
C GLU A 412 6.92 -10.12 -6.39
N HIS A 413 6.15 -11.21 -6.57
CA HIS A 413 4.82 -11.12 -7.15
C HIS A 413 3.89 -10.25 -6.30
N VAL A 414 3.94 -10.36 -4.97
CA VAL A 414 3.11 -9.52 -4.08
C VAL A 414 3.55 -8.05 -4.12
N ARG A 415 4.86 -7.77 -4.16
CA ARG A 415 5.37 -6.40 -4.36
C ARG A 415 4.91 -5.80 -5.70
N LEU A 416 4.83 -6.60 -6.74
CA LEU A 416 4.28 -6.12 -8.00
C LEU A 416 2.78 -5.83 -7.87
N LEU A 417 2.03 -6.72 -7.21
CA LEU A 417 0.60 -6.54 -6.97
C LEU A 417 0.30 -5.25 -6.19
N SER A 418 1.14 -4.85 -5.21
CA SER A 418 0.99 -3.55 -4.51
C SER A 418 1.10 -2.33 -5.42
N THR A 419 1.65 -2.45 -6.63
CA THR A 419 1.68 -1.33 -7.59
C THR A 419 0.32 -1.09 -8.26
N ALA A 420 -0.61 -2.04 -8.16
CA ALA A 420 -1.97 -1.87 -8.63
C ALA A 420 -2.80 -0.99 -7.67
N PRO A 421 -3.59 -0.02 -8.16
CA PRO A 421 -4.40 0.84 -7.31
C PRO A 421 -5.42 0.05 -6.51
N GLY A 422 -5.46 0.30 -5.21
CA GLY A 422 -6.42 -0.34 -4.31
C GLY A 422 -6.16 -1.82 -4.06
N ALA A 423 -5.06 -2.41 -4.57
CA ALA A 423 -4.69 -3.80 -4.27
C ALA A 423 -4.51 -4.03 -2.76
N GLU A 424 -3.89 -3.08 -2.06
CA GLU A 424 -3.68 -3.17 -0.61
C GLU A 424 -4.98 -3.15 0.20
N ASP A 425 -6.06 -2.61 -0.37
CA ASP A 425 -7.38 -2.49 0.27
C ASP A 425 -8.27 -3.71 0.01
N GLN A 426 -7.82 -4.66 -0.82
CA GLN A 426 -8.59 -5.85 -1.19
C GLN A 426 -8.43 -7.00 -0.20
N LEU A 427 -9.48 -7.84 -0.14
CA LEU A 427 -9.37 -9.20 0.35
C LEU A 427 -9.16 -10.15 -0.84
N TYR A 428 -8.21 -11.07 -0.67
CA TYR A 428 -7.82 -12.05 -1.68
C TYR A 428 -8.28 -13.44 -1.25
N THR A 429 -9.04 -14.09 -2.12
CA THR A 429 -9.29 -15.52 -2.05
C THR A 429 -8.06 -16.23 -2.60
N VAL A 430 -7.46 -17.10 -1.80
CA VAL A 430 -6.26 -17.86 -2.14
C VAL A 430 -6.46 -19.33 -1.83
N PHE A 431 -5.62 -20.18 -2.43
CA PHE A 431 -5.53 -21.59 -2.09
C PHE A 431 -4.12 -21.93 -1.67
N SER A 432 -3.97 -22.51 -0.48
CA SER A 432 -2.69 -23.00 0.04
C SER A 432 -2.73 -24.49 0.33
N THR A 433 -1.57 -25.14 0.31
CA THR A 433 -1.46 -26.55 0.70
C THR A 433 -1.80 -26.79 2.17
N ASP A 434 -1.65 -25.76 3.00
CA ASP A 434 -1.70 -25.89 4.45
C ASP A 434 -3.10 -25.60 5.00
N ALA A 435 -3.81 -24.65 4.41
CA ALA A 435 -5.13 -24.20 4.87
C ALA A 435 -6.27 -24.47 3.87
N GLY A 436 -5.97 -24.92 2.64
CA GLY A 436 -6.95 -25.05 1.57
C GLY A 436 -7.39 -23.67 1.05
N THR A 437 -8.69 -23.49 0.79
CA THR A 437 -9.24 -22.20 0.33
C THR A 437 -9.46 -21.26 1.50
N GLU A 438 -8.89 -20.06 1.41
CA GLU A 438 -8.97 -19.05 2.45
C GLU A 438 -9.12 -17.64 1.85
N VAL A 439 -9.63 -16.70 2.65
CA VAL A 439 -9.71 -15.28 2.31
C VAL A 439 -8.75 -14.55 3.24
N VAL A 440 -7.77 -13.84 2.66
CA VAL A 440 -6.71 -13.14 3.40
C VAL A 440 -6.62 -11.67 2.97
N PRO A 441 -6.32 -10.75 3.88
CA PRO A 441 -5.98 -9.38 3.50
C PRO A 441 -4.61 -9.31 2.82
N PHE A 442 -4.38 -8.25 2.02
CA PHE A 442 -3.12 -8.05 1.29
C PHE A 442 -1.87 -8.16 2.19
N LYS A 443 -1.89 -7.57 3.38
CA LYS A 443 -0.74 -7.57 4.29
C LYS A 443 -0.38 -8.96 4.79
N GLU A 444 -1.37 -9.81 5.00
CA GLU A 444 -1.14 -11.20 5.39
C GLU A 444 -0.56 -12.00 4.21
N LEU A 445 -1.04 -11.73 2.99
CA LEU A 445 -0.46 -12.28 1.76
C LEU A 445 1.02 -11.86 1.60
N GLU A 446 1.34 -10.58 1.83
CA GLU A 446 2.70 -10.04 1.81
C GLU A 446 3.59 -10.73 2.84
N ARG A 447 3.13 -10.79 4.10
CA ARG A 447 3.86 -11.44 5.21
C ARG A 447 4.14 -12.92 4.90
N ARG A 448 3.15 -13.63 4.39
CA ARG A 448 3.26 -15.06 4.03
C ARG A 448 4.21 -15.26 2.86
N ALA A 449 4.09 -14.47 1.80
CA ALA A 449 4.95 -14.56 0.63
C ALA A 449 6.42 -14.24 0.96
N ALA A 450 6.66 -13.26 1.84
CA ALA A 450 7.99 -12.97 2.39
C ALA A 450 8.56 -14.14 3.23
N GLY A 451 7.69 -14.90 3.88
CA GLY A 451 8.04 -16.13 4.61
C GLY A 451 8.17 -17.40 3.75
N GLY A 452 8.09 -17.29 2.41
CA GLY A 452 8.21 -18.45 1.51
C GLY A 452 6.94 -19.31 1.41
N TRP A 453 5.77 -18.74 1.71
CA TRP A 453 4.48 -19.43 1.61
C TRP A 453 4.20 -20.00 0.21
N ARG A 454 3.52 -21.16 0.18
CA ARG A 454 3.18 -21.88 -1.04
C ARG A 454 1.67 -21.87 -1.27
N GLY A 455 1.20 -20.85 -1.96
CA GLY A 455 -0.21 -20.75 -2.34
C GLY A 455 -0.41 -19.98 -3.64
N VAL A 456 -1.56 -20.19 -4.26
CA VAL A 456 -1.98 -19.53 -5.49
C VAL A 456 -3.07 -18.51 -5.18
N LEU A 457 -3.04 -17.36 -5.85
CA LEU A 457 -4.13 -16.40 -5.80
C LEU A 457 -5.27 -16.90 -6.69
N LEU A 458 -6.50 -16.92 -6.16
CA LEU A 458 -7.70 -17.33 -6.89
C LEU A 458 -8.47 -16.11 -7.43
N ALA A 459 -8.74 -15.14 -6.57
CA ALA A 459 -9.46 -13.93 -6.94
C ALA A 459 -9.27 -12.82 -5.89
N GLY A 460 -9.25 -11.56 -6.32
CA GLY A 460 -9.46 -10.40 -5.46
C GLY A 460 -10.96 -10.14 -5.22
N SER A 461 -11.29 -9.29 -4.25
CA SER A 461 -12.67 -8.87 -4.03
C SER A 461 -13.22 -8.08 -5.22
N ALA A 462 -12.37 -7.34 -5.93
CA ALA A 462 -12.75 -6.61 -7.14
C ALA A 462 -13.30 -7.52 -8.25
N ASP A 463 -13.00 -8.82 -8.19
CA ASP A 463 -13.33 -9.83 -9.19
C ASP A 463 -14.78 -10.31 -9.13
N LEU A 464 -15.47 -10.01 -8.02
CA LEU A 464 -16.86 -10.41 -7.87
C LEU A 464 -17.76 -9.67 -8.89
N PRO A 465 -18.62 -10.39 -9.63
CA PRO A 465 -19.45 -9.77 -10.65
C PRO A 465 -20.43 -8.77 -10.03
N ALA A 466 -20.70 -7.67 -10.75
CA ALA A 466 -21.67 -6.66 -10.32
C ALA A 466 -23.05 -7.26 -10.00
N ALA A 467 -23.50 -8.24 -10.80
CA ALA A 467 -24.77 -8.95 -10.60
C ALA A 467 -24.93 -9.58 -9.20
N LEU A 468 -23.82 -9.91 -8.51
CA LEU A 468 -23.87 -10.45 -7.15
C LEU A 468 -24.19 -9.37 -6.09
N ILE A 469 -23.83 -8.11 -6.35
CA ILE A 469 -24.01 -6.97 -5.43
C ILE A 469 -25.09 -5.98 -5.88
N GLU A 470 -25.59 -6.12 -7.11
CA GLU A 470 -26.67 -5.33 -7.69
C GLU A 470 -27.93 -5.33 -6.82
N PRO A 471 -28.44 -6.49 -6.32
CA PRO A 471 -29.63 -6.50 -5.47
C PRO A 471 -29.48 -5.63 -4.21
N TRP A 472 -28.29 -5.59 -3.60
CA TRP A 472 -28.03 -4.76 -2.42
C TRP A 472 -27.93 -3.28 -2.77
N SER A 473 -27.41 -2.97 -3.96
CA SER A 473 -27.30 -1.59 -4.46
C SER A 473 -28.67 -1.03 -4.86
N GLU A 474 -29.56 -1.86 -5.39
CA GLU A 474 -30.91 -1.49 -5.83
C GLU A 474 -31.93 -1.40 -4.69
N ALA A 475 -31.83 -2.26 -3.67
CA ALA A 475 -32.77 -2.34 -2.54
C ALA A 475 -32.90 -1.01 -1.75
N ILE A 476 -31.89 -0.15 -1.82
CA ILE A 476 -31.84 1.14 -1.10
C ILE A 476 -32.44 2.28 -1.94
N GLY A 477 -32.76 2.00 -3.21
CA GLY A 477 -33.32 2.97 -4.15
C GLY A 477 -32.37 4.13 -4.46
N GLN A 478 -32.93 5.23 -4.95
CA GLN A 478 -32.24 6.52 -5.03
C GLN A 478 -32.41 7.28 -3.72
N ARG A 479 -31.29 7.73 -3.15
CA ARG A 479 -31.14 8.79 -2.13
C ARG A 479 -32.44 9.15 -1.38
N PRO A 480 -32.71 8.63 -0.17
CA PRO A 480 -33.75 9.22 0.65
C PRO A 480 -33.39 10.68 0.96
N GLU A 481 -34.30 11.61 0.66
CA GLU A 481 -34.11 13.07 0.85
C GLU A 481 -34.01 13.44 2.33
N GLU A 482 -34.57 12.62 3.21
CA GLU A 482 -34.50 12.75 4.66
C GLU A 482 -33.70 11.60 5.29
N PRO A 483 -33.01 11.84 6.43
CA PRO A 483 -32.39 10.79 7.22
C PRO A 483 -33.48 9.98 7.95
N SER A 484 -34.30 9.25 7.19
CA SER A 484 -35.21 8.27 7.77
C SER A 484 -34.35 7.20 8.46
N PRO A 485 -34.67 6.76 9.68
CA PRO A 485 -33.89 5.74 10.36
C PRO A 485 -33.83 4.48 9.48
N VAL A 486 -32.61 4.04 9.18
CA VAL A 486 -32.32 2.81 8.39
C VAL A 486 -33.03 1.59 8.93
N TRP A 487 -33.32 1.62 10.23
CA TRP A 487 -33.97 0.57 10.94
C TRP A 487 -35.42 0.96 11.20
N ARG A 488 -36.33 0.08 10.78
CA ARG A 488 -37.68 0.03 11.33
C ARG A 488 -37.59 -0.13 12.86
N GLU A 489 -38.59 0.35 13.58
CA GLU A 489 -38.66 0.13 15.03
C GLU A 489 -38.54 -1.37 15.34
N ARG A 490 -37.82 -1.70 16.42
CA ARG A 490 -37.61 -3.10 16.82
C ARG A 490 -38.95 -3.73 17.15
N THR A 491 -39.37 -4.70 16.34
CA THR A 491 -40.53 -5.53 16.68
C THR A 491 -40.22 -6.42 17.86
N ARG A 492 -41.10 -6.40 18.87
CA ARG A 492 -40.99 -7.22 20.08
C ARG A 492 -41.87 -8.47 20.04
N GLU A 493 -42.79 -8.55 19.09
CA GLU A 493 -43.73 -9.67 18.93
C GLU A 493 -43.07 -10.79 18.13
N PRO A 494 -42.89 -12.00 18.69
CA PRO A 494 -42.23 -13.12 17.99
C PRO A 494 -42.98 -13.63 16.75
N ASP A 495 -44.28 -13.38 16.67
CA ASP A 495 -45.14 -13.78 15.54
C ASP A 495 -45.06 -12.82 14.34
N ASP A 496 -44.41 -11.66 14.49
CA ASP A 496 -44.19 -10.74 13.36
C ASP A 496 -43.08 -11.29 12.44
N PRO A 497 -43.31 -11.38 11.11
CA PRO A 497 -42.28 -11.77 10.14
C PRO A 497 -40.96 -10.97 10.21
N LEU A 498 -41.00 -9.74 10.72
CA LEU A 498 -39.86 -8.84 10.89
C LEU A 498 -39.12 -9.04 12.23
N PHE A 499 -39.64 -9.86 13.14
CA PHE A 499 -38.97 -10.15 14.41
C PHE A 499 -37.55 -10.67 14.18
N GLY A 500 -36.56 -10.10 14.90
CA GLY A 500 -35.15 -10.48 14.79
C GLY A 500 -34.48 -10.16 13.44
N GLU A 501 -35.17 -9.55 12.46
CA GLU A 501 -34.63 -9.30 11.10
C GLU A 501 -33.28 -8.58 11.13
N ARG A 502 -33.10 -7.65 12.07
CA ARG A 502 -31.88 -6.86 12.26
C ARG A 502 -30.63 -7.70 12.58
N LEU A 503 -30.81 -8.94 13.05
CA LEU A 503 -29.73 -9.89 13.33
C LEU A 503 -29.24 -10.60 12.06
N GLY A 504 -30.05 -10.64 10.99
CA GLY A 504 -29.80 -11.42 9.79
C GLY A 504 -28.74 -10.82 8.84
N LEU A 505 -28.30 -11.66 7.89
CA LEU A 505 -27.39 -11.27 6.81
C LEU A 505 -28.00 -10.24 5.84
N VAL A 506 -29.29 -10.36 5.52
CA VAL A 506 -30.00 -9.43 4.60
C VAL A 506 -29.97 -8.01 5.15
N ALA A 507 -30.41 -7.83 6.40
CA ALA A 507 -30.33 -6.58 7.13
C ALA A 507 -28.90 -6.00 7.18
N GLY A 508 -27.89 -6.87 7.25
CA GLY A 508 -26.48 -6.45 7.17
C GLY A 508 -26.09 -5.89 5.80
N ALA A 509 -26.48 -6.55 4.72
CA ALA A 509 -26.24 -6.07 3.36
C ALA A 509 -26.90 -4.70 3.13
N GLU A 510 -28.17 -4.56 3.52
CA GLU A 510 -28.91 -3.30 3.42
C GLU A 510 -28.25 -2.20 4.25
N ARG A 511 -27.82 -2.51 5.48
CA ARG A 511 -27.11 -1.55 6.33
C ARG A 511 -25.80 -1.09 5.69
N ALA A 512 -25.00 -2.02 5.17
CA ALA A 512 -23.73 -1.70 4.52
C ALA A 512 -23.96 -0.83 3.28
N ALA A 513 -24.84 -1.26 2.38
CA ALA A 513 -25.18 -0.52 1.18
C ALA A 513 -25.75 0.89 1.50
N TRP A 514 -26.47 1.04 2.63
CA TRP A 514 -26.99 2.35 3.03
C TRP A 514 -25.87 3.30 3.44
N LEU A 515 -24.90 2.81 4.20
CA LEU A 515 -23.75 3.60 4.66
C LEU A 515 -22.89 4.10 3.50
N VAL A 516 -22.80 3.32 2.42
CA VAL A 516 -22.01 3.66 1.22
C VAL A 516 -22.85 4.30 0.12
N SER A 517 -24.12 4.60 0.38
CA SER A 517 -25.04 5.14 -0.64
C SER A 517 -24.63 6.54 -1.15
N ARG A 518 -23.91 7.31 -0.33
CA ARG A 518 -23.38 8.64 -0.67
C ARG A 518 -21.99 8.60 -1.31
N ASP A 519 -21.36 7.43 -1.34
CA ASP A 519 -20.03 7.27 -1.91
C ASP A 519 -20.07 7.33 -3.43
N ARG A 520 -18.89 7.50 -4.03
CA ARG A 520 -18.75 7.37 -5.48
C ARG A 520 -19.16 5.95 -5.91
N PRO A 521 -19.81 5.75 -7.07
CA PRO A 521 -20.31 4.43 -7.49
C PRO A 521 -19.29 3.30 -7.39
N TRP A 522 -18.04 3.55 -7.79
CA TRP A 522 -16.96 2.55 -7.72
C TRP A 522 -16.60 2.17 -6.28
N LEU A 523 -16.58 3.12 -5.34
CA LEU A 523 -16.25 2.88 -3.94
C LEU A 523 -17.39 2.14 -3.22
N ARG A 524 -18.63 2.49 -3.58
CA ARG A 524 -19.82 1.77 -3.13
C ARG A 524 -19.77 0.30 -3.54
N GLU A 525 -19.55 0.03 -4.83
CA GLU A 525 -19.41 -1.35 -5.33
C GLU A 525 -18.26 -2.09 -4.66
N PHE A 526 -17.10 -1.44 -4.53
CA PHE A 526 -15.94 -2.00 -3.86
C PHE A 526 -16.25 -2.47 -2.44
N ASN A 527 -16.88 -1.61 -1.62
CA ASN A 527 -17.26 -1.96 -0.25
C ASN A 527 -18.26 -3.13 -0.19
N LEU A 528 -19.19 -3.23 -1.15
CA LEU A 528 -20.14 -4.34 -1.20
C LEU A 528 -19.47 -5.65 -1.64
N ARG A 529 -18.48 -5.58 -2.53
CA ARG A 529 -17.66 -6.76 -2.87
C ARG A 529 -16.83 -7.22 -1.67
N LEU A 530 -16.20 -6.29 -0.94
CA LEU A 530 -15.51 -6.62 0.31
C LEU A 530 -16.43 -7.31 1.32
N LEU A 531 -17.67 -6.82 1.47
CA LEU A 531 -18.67 -7.48 2.32
C LEU A 531 -18.99 -8.91 1.85
N ALA A 532 -19.20 -9.10 0.55
CA ALA A 532 -19.47 -10.43 0.00
C ALA A 532 -18.31 -11.41 0.26
N THR A 533 -17.07 -10.99 0.03
CA THR A 533 -15.87 -11.81 0.27
C THR A 533 -15.68 -12.10 1.76
N ALA A 534 -15.81 -11.09 2.63
CA ALA A 534 -15.57 -11.21 4.06
C ALA A 534 -16.59 -12.12 4.77
N ARG A 535 -17.81 -12.27 4.25
CA ARG A 535 -18.86 -13.11 4.85
C ARG A 535 -18.48 -14.58 5.01
N GLY A 536 -17.62 -15.10 4.13
CA GLY A 536 -17.16 -16.49 4.16
C GLY A 536 -16.03 -16.76 5.14
N VAL A 537 -15.45 -15.72 5.77
CA VAL A 537 -14.26 -15.85 6.61
C VAL A 537 -14.62 -16.51 7.94
N PRO A 538 -13.99 -17.62 8.36
CA PRO A 538 -14.37 -18.31 9.59
C PRO A 538 -14.21 -17.45 10.85
N ASP A 539 -13.08 -16.77 11.02
CA ASP A 539 -12.83 -15.86 12.14
C ASP A 539 -12.51 -14.46 11.61
N LEU A 540 -13.38 -13.49 11.89
CA LEU A 540 -13.25 -12.14 11.36
C LEU A 540 -12.04 -11.37 11.90
N ARG A 541 -11.45 -11.81 13.02
CA ARG A 541 -10.20 -11.23 13.56
C ARG A 541 -9.02 -11.40 12.59
N THR A 542 -9.08 -12.41 11.72
CA THR A 542 -8.05 -12.65 10.69
C THR A 542 -8.04 -11.61 9.57
N LEU A 543 -9.09 -10.77 9.48
CA LEU A 543 -9.16 -9.67 8.52
C LEU A 543 -8.51 -8.39 9.04
N ASP A 544 -8.03 -8.41 10.28
CA ASP A 544 -7.25 -7.32 10.82
C ASP A 544 -5.92 -7.21 10.08
N SER A 545 -5.75 -6.09 9.41
CA SER A 545 -4.51 -5.76 8.69
C SER A 545 -3.62 -4.82 9.51
N GLY A 546 -4.00 -4.53 10.76
CA GLY A 546 -3.34 -3.56 11.63
C GLY A 546 -3.27 -2.18 10.98
N TYR A 547 -2.13 -1.51 11.13
CA TYR A 547 -1.90 -0.18 10.57
C TYR A 547 -1.04 -0.23 9.30
N ASP A 548 -1.28 0.71 8.38
CA ASP A 548 -0.37 1.03 7.27
C ASP A 548 0.92 1.66 7.81
N ARG A 549 1.94 1.80 6.95
CA ARG A 549 3.21 2.45 7.32
C ARG A 549 3.03 3.91 7.76
N ALA A 550 1.91 4.55 7.39
CA ALA A 550 1.54 5.90 7.82
C ALA A 550 0.72 5.92 9.13
N GLY A 551 0.57 4.79 9.82
CA GLY A 551 -0.17 4.67 11.08
C GLY A 551 -1.69 4.73 10.95
N ARG A 552 -2.26 4.62 9.74
CA ARG A 552 -3.71 4.53 9.50
C ARG A 552 -4.16 3.07 9.54
N SER A 553 -5.30 2.80 10.18
CA SER A 553 -5.85 1.45 10.22
C SER A 553 -6.17 0.96 8.80
N ARG A 554 -5.62 -0.20 8.41
CA ARG A 554 -5.99 -0.95 7.21
C ARG A 554 -7.12 -1.95 7.49
N SER A 555 -7.92 -1.71 8.53
CA SER A 555 -9.13 -2.48 8.79
C SER A 555 -10.14 -2.31 7.67
N LEU A 556 -11.02 -3.29 7.49
CA LEU A 556 -12.16 -3.16 6.59
C LEU A 556 -12.97 -1.88 6.88
N PRO A 557 -13.58 -1.27 5.84
CA PRO A 557 -14.41 -0.08 6.01
C PRO A 557 -15.53 -0.32 7.03
N ARG A 558 -15.88 0.72 7.81
CA ARG A 558 -16.97 0.67 8.80
C ARG A 558 -18.26 0.07 8.24
N ALA A 559 -18.60 0.40 7.00
CA ALA A 559 -19.79 -0.11 6.33
C ALA A 559 -19.77 -1.63 6.19
N VAL A 560 -18.62 -2.21 5.87
CA VAL A 560 -18.41 -3.66 5.76
C VAL A 560 -18.58 -4.30 7.13
N TRP A 561 -17.96 -3.75 8.17
CA TRP A 561 -18.12 -4.28 9.53
C TRP A 561 -19.58 -4.27 10.02
N GLN A 562 -20.33 -3.18 9.79
CA GLN A 562 -21.75 -3.12 10.15
C GLN A 562 -22.62 -4.07 9.31
N GLY A 563 -22.13 -4.47 8.13
CA GLY A 563 -22.75 -5.50 7.30
C GLY A 563 -22.42 -6.93 7.69
N LEU A 564 -21.33 -7.16 8.44
CA LEU A 564 -20.92 -8.47 8.96
C LEU A 564 -21.46 -8.75 10.36
N LEU A 565 -21.62 -7.70 11.17
CA LEU A 565 -21.93 -7.79 12.58
C LEU A 565 -23.23 -7.06 12.95
N ALA A 566 -23.95 -7.59 13.92
CA ALA A 566 -25.07 -6.94 14.59
C ALA A 566 -24.67 -6.51 16.01
N HIS A 567 -25.38 -5.53 16.57
CA HIS A 567 -25.12 -5.07 17.92
C HIS A 567 -25.60 -6.10 18.95
N GLY A 568 -24.82 -6.34 20.00
CA GLY A 568 -25.16 -7.34 21.02
C GLY A 568 -26.52 -7.11 21.69
N GLN A 569 -26.96 -5.84 21.81
CA GLN A 569 -28.26 -5.47 22.40
C GLN A 569 -29.47 -5.96 21.58
N ASP A 570 -29.28 -6.32 20.32
CA ASP A 570 -30.35 -6.85 19.48
C ASP A 570 -30.57 -8.35 19.71
N LEU A 571 -29.62 -9.07 20.32
CA LEU A 571 -29.73 -10.49 20.66
C LEU A 571 -30.44 -10.66 22.00
N ASP A 572 -31.53 -11.41 22.01
CA ASP A 572 -32.25 -11.80 23.21
C ASP A 572 -32.03 -13.29 23.48
N LEU A 573 -31.53 -13.62 24.67
CA LEU A 573 -31.19 -15.00 25.05
C LEU A 573 -32.20 -15.62 26.03
N GLU A 574 -33.24 -14.88 26.43
CA GLU A 574 -34.26 -15.31 27.40
C GLU A 574 -34.87 -16.70 27.08
N PRO A 575 -35.20 -17.05 25.81
CA PRO A 575 -35.74 -18.39 25.49
C PRO A 575 -34.84 -19.56 25.87
N PHE A 576 -33.52 -19.34 25.85
CA PHE A 576 -32.50 -20.38 25.98
C PHE A 576 -32.01 -20.52 27.42
N GLU A 577 -32.22 -19.50 28.26
CA GLU A 577 -31.94 -19.56 29.69
C GLU A 577 -32.70 -20.70 30.35
N ALA A 578 -32.07 -21.35 31.33
CA ALA A 578 -32.71 -22.40 32.10
C ALA A 578 -33.93 -21.83 32.86
N PRO A 579 -35.02 -22.62 33.03
CA PRO A 579 -36.11 -22.23 33.90
C PRO A 579 -35.58 -21.98 35.32
N ASP A 580 -35.84 -20.78 35.86
CA ASP A 580 -35.55 -20.43 37.24
C ASP A 580 -36.84 -20.57 38.07
N ASP A 581 -36.73 -21.21 39.24
CA ASP A 581 -37.83 -21.41 40.21
C ASP A 581 -38.17 -20.12 40.99
N SER A 582 -37.46 -19.00 40.72
CA SER A 582 -37.70 -17.73 41.39
C SER A 582 -38.89 -16.94 40.78
N THR A 583 -39.91 -16.70 41.61
CA THR A 583 -41.25 -16.18 41.24
C THR A 583 -41.32 -14.72 40.77
N TRP A 584 -40.20 -14.01 40.66
CA TRP A 584 -40.18 -12.55 40.46
C TRP A 584 -39.61 -12.08 39.11
N LYS A 585 -38.98 -12.95 38.32
CA LYS A 585 -38.48 -12.61 36.98
C LYS A 585 -39.14 -13.47 35.92
N ARG A 586 -39.16 -12.97 34.69
CA ARG A 586 -39.50 -13.82 33.56
C ARG A 586 -38.43 -14.91 33.45
N SER A 587 -38.79 -16.15 33.70
CA SER A 587 -37.89 -17.30 33.62
C SER A 587 -37.72 -17.75 32.16
N GLY A 588 -36.50 -18.17 31.81
CA GLY A 588 -36.24 -18.78 30.50
C GLY A 588 -36.96 -20.11 30.31
N SER A 589 -37.09 -20.57 29.06
CA SER A 589 -37.77 -21.85 28.74
C SER A 589 -36.82 -23.02 28.54
N GLY A 590 -35.50 -22.79 28.61
CA GLY A 590 -34.48 -23.80 28.38
C GLY A 590 -34.58 -24.44 27.00
N ILE A 591 -34.97 -23.66 25.98
CA ILE A 591 -35.00 -24.11 24.59
C ILE A 591 -33.54 -24.34 24.13
N PRO A 592 -33.24 -25.40 23.35
CA PRO A 592 -31.88 -25.66 22.89
C PRO A 592 -31.36 -24.57 21.95
N LEU A 593 -30.08 -24.22 22.09
CA LEU A 593 -29.40 -23.26 21.21
C LEU A 593 -29.25 -23.81 19.78
N GLY A 594 -29.04 -25.13 19.58
CA GLY A 594 -28.89 -25.73 18.25
C GLY A 594 -27.87 -24.99 17.38
N VAL A 595 -28.27 -24.66 16.15
CA VAL A 595 -27.46 -23.92 15.17
C VAL A 595 -26.99 -22.52 15.62
N LEU A 596 -27.56 -21.96 16.71
CA LEU A 596 -27.13 -20.69 17.28
C LEU A 596 -25.93 -20.84 18.22
N ALA A 597 -25.67 -22.04 18.77
CA ALA A 597 -24.66 -22.25 19.80
C ALA A 597 -23.26 -21.76 19.37
N GLN A 598 -22.90 -21.98 18.10
CA GLN A 598 -21.60 -21.64 17.52
C GLN A 598 -21.57 -20.25 16.85
N VAL A 599 -22.64 -19.45 16.98
CA VAL A 599 -22.63 -18.07 16.47
C VAL A 599 -21.57 -17.28 17.22
N GLN A 600 -20.67 -16.68 16.46
CA GLN A 600 -19.52 -15.95 16.98
C GLN A 600 -19.92 -14.59 17.56
N VAL A 601 -19.26 -14.24 18.64
CA VAL A 601 -19.43 -13.01 19.40
C VAL A 601 -18.06 -12.39 19.61
N TYR A 602 -17.93 -11.11 19.26
CA TYR A 602 -16.69 -10.35 19.32
C TYR A 602 -16.80 -9.25 20.37
N ALA A 603 -15.83 -9.19 21.28
CA ALA A 603 -15.74 -8.18 22.32
C ALA A 603 -14.30 -7.71 22.49
N VAL A 604 -14.11 -6.43 22.83
CA VAL A 604 -12.76 -5.89 23.10
C VAL A 604 -12.14 -6.46 24.37
N ASN A 605 -12.97 -6.88 25.33
CA ASN A 605 -12.56 -7.58 26.55
C ASN A 605 -13.76 -8.35 27.09
N ALA A 606 -13.66 -9.67 27.18
CA ALA A 606 -14.64 -10.55 27.78
C ALA A 606 -14.27 -10.93 29.22
N ASP A 607 -12.99 -10.84 29.62
CA ASP A 607 -12.60 -11.27 30.97
C ASP A 607 -12.81 -10.12 31.99
N PRO A 608 -13.75 -10.28 32.94
CA PRO A 608 -14.04 -9.26 33.96
C PRO A 608 -12.88 -9.07 34.96
N ARG A 609 -11.85 -9.94 34.95
CA ARG A 609 -10.69 -9.87 35.85
C ARG A 609 -9.64 -8.86 35.37
N TYR A 610 -9.65 -8.51 34.08
CA TYR A 610 -8.78 -7.47 33.55
C TYR A 610 -9.46 -6.09 33.67
N GLN A 611 -8.66 -5.03 33.85
CA GLN A 611 -9.19 -3.69 34.02
C GLN A 611 -9.91 -3.21 32.75
N GLY A 612 -11.20 -2.87 32.89
CA GLY A 612 -12.00 -2.25 31.82
C GLY A 612 -13.20 -3.09 31.43
N LYS A 613 -14.30 -2.42 31.08
CA LYS A 613 -15.53 -3.09 30.62
C LYS A 613 -15.34 -3.66 29.22
N GLY A 614 -16.03 -4.74 28.91
CA GLY A 614 -16.15 -5.19 27.53
C GLY A 614 -16.92 -4.21 26.68
N HIS A 615 -16.43 -3.97 25.47
CA HIS A 615 -17.03 -3.08 24.48
C HIS A 615 -17.29 -3.81 23.18
N SER A 616 -18.43 -3.51 22.56
CA SER A 616 -18.63 -3.80 21.15
C SER A 616 -17.52 -3.12 20.32
N PRO A 617 -17.01 -3.78 19.27
CA PRO A 617 -16.10 -3.17 18.27
C PRO A 617 -16.62 -1.86 17.65
N PHE A 618 -17.93 -1.59 17.75
CA PHE A 618 -18.58 -0.37 17.30
C PHE A 618 -18.82 0.68 18.39
N CYS A 619 -18.23 0.50 19.58
CA CYS A 619 -18.41 1.45 20.65
C CYS A 619 -17.56 2.71 20.39
N SER A 620 -18.15 3.89 20.60
CA SER A 620 -17.42 5.16 20.54
C SER A 620 -16.24 5.22 21.51
N HIS A 621 -16.32 4.53 22.66
CA HIS A 621 -15.22 4.42 23.62
C HIS A 621 -13.98 3.72 23.04
N VAL A 622 -14.14 2.88 22.01
CA VAL A 622 -13.04 2.20 21.30
C VAL A 622 -12.86 2.73 19.88
N ARG A 623 -13.40 3.94 19.61
CA ARG A 623 -13.31 4.65 18.32
C ARG A 623 -13.85 3.88 17.12
N GLU A 624 -14.77 2.95 17.35
CA GLU A 624 -15.46 2.19 16.29
C GLU A 624 -14.49 1.47 15.32
N ARG A 625 -13.40 0.91 15.86
CA ARG A 625 -12.28 0.36 15.09
C ARG A 625 -12.58 -0.93 14.30
N GLY A 626 -13.76 -1.52 14.46
CA GLY A 626 -14.04 -2.85 13.93
C GLY A 626 -13.31 -3.94 14.72
N VAL A 627 -13.28 -5.17 14.20
CA VAL A 627 -12.70 -6.33 14.89
C VAL A 627 -11.20 -6.41 14.61
N THR A 628 -10.40 -6.66 15.65
CA THR A 628 -8.94 -6.82 15.59
C THR A 628 -8.49 -8.21 16.02
N ALA A 629 -7.23 -8.57 15.73
CA ALA A 629 -6.62 -9.83 16.18
C ALA A 629 -6.68 -10.02 17.71
N ASP A 630 -6.59 -8.92 18.46
CA ASP A 630 -6.58 -8.91 19.93
C ASP A 630 -7.98 -8.95 20.57
N ASP A 631 -9.07 -8.95 19.78
CA ASP A 631 -10.41 -9.05 20.34
C ASP A 631 -10.72 -10.47 20.82
N ASP A 632 -11.51 -10.56 21.89
CA ASP A 632 -12.01 -11.83 22.39
C ASP A 632 -13.09 -12.38 21.44
N LEU A 633 -12.97 -13.67 21.14
CA LEU A 633 -13.92 -14.44 20.38
C LEU A 633 -14.64 -15.40 21.33
N LEU A 634 -15.92 -15.16 21.54
CA LEU A 634 -16.85 -16.01 22.26
C LEU A 634 -17.85 -16.63 21.29
N THR A 635 -18.62 -17.58 21.78
CA THR A 635 -19.82 -18.09 21.13
C THR A 635 -21.08 -17.68 21.89
N VAL A 636 -22.26 -17.82 21.29
CA VAL A 636 -23.53 -17.61 22.01
C VAL A 636 -23.68 -18.60 23.18
N ALA A 637 -23.16 -19.82 23.04
CA ALA A 637 -23.12 -20.78 24.15
C ALA A 637 -22.29 -20.28 25.33
N ASP A 638 -21.13 -19.65 25.07
CA ASP A 638 -20.29 -19.06 26.12
C ASP A 638 -21.01 -17.89 26.82
N LEU A 639 -21.71 -17.03 26.06
CA LEU A 639 -22.52 -15.94 26.62
C LEU A 639 -23.63 -16.43 27.56
N LEU A 640 -24.26 -17.57 27.23
CA LEU A 640 -25.31 -18.16 28.05
C LEU A 640 -24.73 -18.87 29.28
N GLY A 641 -23.53 -19.45 29.16
CA GLY A 641 -22.89 -20.24 30.20
C GLY A 641 -22.20 -19.44 31.31
N ASP A 642 -21.78 -18.20 31.03
CA ASP A 642 -21.12 -17.32 32.01
C ASP A 642 -21.90 -16.02 32.23
N THR A 643 -22.21 -15.71 33.48
CA THR A 643 -22.94 -14.50 33.88
C THR A 643 -22.02 -13.40 34.43
N LYS A 644 -20.70 -13.64 34.46
CA LYS A 644 -19.73 -12.78 35.16
C LYS A 644 -19.16 -11.65 34.31
N PHE A 645 -19.60 -11.49 33.08
CA PHE A 645 -19.10 -10.46 32.18
C PHE A 645 -19.40 -9.03 32.66
N ASP A 646 -18.44 -8.11 32.56
CA ASP A 646 -18.64 -6.68 32.84
C ASP A 646 -18.79 -5.88 31.55
N TRP A 647 -20.02 -5.79 31.05
CA TRP A 647 -20.32 -5.11 29.79
C TRP A 647 -20.50 -3.61 29.92
N CYS A 648 -20.08 -2.88 28.88
CA CYS A 648 -20.41 -1.47 28.71
C CYS A 648 -21.93 -1.30 28.51
N SER A 649 -22.58 -0.61 29.46
CA SER A 649 -24.03 -0.34 29.42
C SER A 649 -24.50 0.50 28.23
N LYS A 650 -23.59 1.19 27.54
CA LYS A 650 -23.92 2.01 26.36
C LYS A 650 -23.99 1.22 25.06
N CYS A 651 -23.11 0.23 24.88
CA CYS A 651 -23.04 -0.55 23.64
C CYS A 651 -23.47 -2.02 23.80
N GLY A 652 -23.80 -2.45 25.01
CA GLY A 652 -24.11 -3.85 25.33
C GLY A 652 -22.87 -4.74 25.52
N GLY A 653 -21.68 -4.24 25.17
CA GLY A 653 -20.41 -4.89 25.48
C GLY A 653 -19.81 -5.80 24.40
N TYR A 654 -20.60 -6.20 23.39
CA TYR A 654 -20.14 -7.08 22.32
C TYR A 654 -20.87 -6.81 20.99
N ALA A 655 -20.36 -7.38 19.91
CA ALA A 655 -21.04 -7.51 18.62
C ALA A 655 -21.16 -8.97 18.25
N ILE A 656 -22.23 -9.35 17.56
CA ILE A 656 -22.47 -10.73 17.14
C ILE A 656 -22.29 -10.84 15.64
N ARG A 657 -21.81 -11.99 15.16
CA ARG A 657 -21.88 -12.32 13.75
C ARG A 657 -23.33 -12.40 13.31
N ARG A 658 -23.65 -11.79 12.17
CA ARG A 658 -25.02 -11.82 11.64
C ARG A 658 -25.44 -13.24 11.34
N LEU A 659 -26.70 -13.53 11.67
CA LEU A 659 -27.31 -14.84 11.57
C LEU A 659 -27.60 -15.19 10.11
N THR A 660 -27.31 -16.43 9.73
CA THR A 660 -27.80 -17.02 8.47
C THR A 660 -29.32 -17.15 8.50
N ASP A 661 -29.95 -17.39 7.34
CA ASP A 661 -31.40 -17.57 7.28
C ASP A 661 -31.88 -18.73 8.15
N THR A 662 -31.13 -19.84 8.20
CA THR A 662 -31.39 -20.98 9.08
C THR A 662 -31.29 -20.60 10.56
N GLN A 663 -30.23 -19.88 10.94
CA GLN A 663 -30.04 -19.42 12.32
C GLN A 663 -31.13 -18.42 12.76
N LEU A 664 -31.49 -17.48 11.88
CA LEU A 664 -32.55 -16.51 12.14
C LEU A 664 -33.93 -17.19 12.23
N ALA A 665 -34.19 -18.20 11.40
CA ALA A 665 -35.41 -19.00 11.48
C ALA A 665 -35.50 -19.77 12.81
N HIS A 666 -34.40 -20.40 13.26
CA HIS A 666 -34.33 -21.03 14.59
C HIS A 666 -34.59 -20.03 15.70
N TYR A 667 -33.90 -18.87 15.67
CA TYR A 667 -34.10 -17.80 16.64
C TYR A 667 -35.58 -17.40 16.74
N ARG A 668 -36.25 -17.17 15.61
CA ARG A 668 -37.69 -16.85 15.56
C ARG A 668 -38.55 -17.98 16.12
N ALA A 669 -38.30 -19.22 15.72
CA ALA A 669 -39.03 -20.38 16.21
C ALA A 669 -38.90 -20.54 17.73
N ALA A 670 -37.68 -20.39 18.27
CA ALA A 670 -37.41 -20.46 19.70
C ALA A 670 -38.16 -19.37 20.49
N HIS A 671 -38.18 -18.13 19.99
CA HIS A 671 -38.93 -17.05 20.63
C HIS A 671 -40.45 -17.25 20.56
N ARG A 672 -40.99 -17.76 19.45
CA ARG A 672 -42.41 -18.15 19.36
C ARG A 672 -42.76 -19.25 20.37
N LEU A 673 -41.93 -20.29 20.45
CA LEU A 673 -42.13 -21.39 21.40
C LEU A 673 -42.04 -20.90 22.86
N HIS A 674 -41.11 -19.99 23.16
CA HIS A 674 -40.99 -19.36 24.47
C HIS A 674 -42.23 -18.54 24.81
N ASP A 675 -42.71 -17.70 23.90
CA ASP A 675 -43.91 -16.90 24.13
C ASP A 675 -45.15 -17.77 24.40
N ILE A 676 -45.32 -18.86 23.62
CA ILE A 676 -46.37 -19.87 23.89
C ILE A 676 -46.17 -20.49 25.27
N ALA A 677 -44.94 -20.84 25.66
CA ALA A 677 -44.66 -21.38 26.99
C ALA A 677 -45.04 -20.40 28.11
N GLN A 678 -44.78 -19.10 27.92
CA GLN A 678 -45.15 -18.04 28.88
C GLN A 678 -46.66 -17.83 28.96
N GLN A 679 -47.36 -17.86 27.83
CA GLN A 679 -48.83 -17.78 27.80
C GLN A 679 -49.49 -19.01 28.44
N LEU A 680 -48.80 -20.16 28.43
CA LEU A 680 -49.27 -21.40 29.03
C LEU A 680 -48.81 -21.61 30.49
N ASP A 681 -48.14 -20.62 31.10
CA ASP A 681 -47.67 -20.69 32.48
C ASP A 681 -48.82 -20.38 33.48
N PRO A 682 -49.29 -21.35 34.28
CA PRO A 682 -50.39 -21.14 35.20
C PRO A 682 -50.09 -20.11 36.29
N ASP A 683 -48.82 -19.91 36.64
CA ASP A 683 -48.40 -18.98 37.70
C ASP A 683 -48.45 -17.51 37.24
N ARG A 684 -48.68 -17.25 35.95
CA ARG A 684 -48.72 -15.91 35.35
C ARG A 684 -50.12 -15.34 35.11
N GLY A 685 -51.15 -15.98 35.63
CA GLY A 685 -52.50 -15.38 35.70
C GLY A 685 -53.52 -15.89 34.68
N GLY A 686 -53.51 -17.20 34.41
CA GLY A 686 -54.57 -17.89 33.66
C GLY A 686 -54.49 -17.74 32.14
N TYR A 687 -54.88 -18.80 31.44
CA TYR A 687 -54.87 -18.89 29.98
C TYR A 687 -56.02 -18.08 29.36
N ASP A 688 -55.77 -17.36 28.26
CA ASP A 688 -56.84 -16.76 27.43
C ASP A 688 -57.59 -17.88 26.68
N PRO A 689 -58.85 -18.20 27.05
CA PRO A 689 -59.63 -19.30 26.47
C PRO A 689 -59.79 -19.17 24.95
N ASP A 690 -59.86 -17.94 24.45
CA ASP A 690 -60.12 -17.63 23.04
C ASP A 690 -58.88 -17.83 22.16
N ARG A 691 -57.68 -17.91 22.76
CA ARG A 691 -56.40 -18.11 22.06
C ARG A 691 -55.89 -19.55 22.07
N LEU A 692 -56.44 -20.43 22.91
CA LEU A 692 -55.96 -21.81 23.04
C LEU A 692 -55.97 -22.60 21.72
N GLY A 693 -56.98 -22.39 20.87
CA GLY A 693 -57.04 -23.04 19.55
C GLY A 693 -55.88 -22.62 18.63
N GLN A 694 -55.54 -21.33 18.63
CA GLN A 694 -54.43 -20.77 17.85
C GLN A 694 -53.08 -21.28 18.36
N LEU A 695 -52.90 -21.33 19.69
CA LEU A 695 -51.67 -21.86 20.31
C LEU A 695 -51.44 -23.34 19.96
N VAL A 696 -52.51 -24.16 19.91
CA VAL A 696 -52.39 -25.56 19.48
C VAL A 696 -51.97 -25.67 18.01
N GLU A 697 -52.52 -24.85 17.12
CA GLU A 697 -52.13 -24.84 15.71
C GLU A 697 -50.66 -24.41 15.53
N GLN A 698 -50.23 -23.36 16.22
CA GLN A 698 -48.83 -22.91 16.22
C GLN A 698 -47.87 -23.99 16.75
N LEU A 699 -48.23 -24.69 17.83
CA LEU A 699 -47.42 -25.80 18.35
C LEU A 699 -47.35 -26.98 17.38
N LEU A 700 -48.42 -27.28 16.63
CA LEU A 700 -48.41 -28.30 15.58
C LEU A 700 -47.57 -27.90 14.36
N GLU A 701 -47.44 -26.61 14.07
CA GLU A 701 -46.46 -26.10 13.10
C GLU A 701 -45.03 -26.30 13.62
N LEU A 702 -44.75 -25.89 14.86
CA LEU A 702 -43.44 -26.01 15.50
C LEU A 702 -43.01 -27.46 15.77
N GLU A 703 -43.95 -28.39 15.91
CA GLU A 703 -43.68 -29.83 16.01
C GLU A 703 -43.08 -30.39 14.72
N LYS A 704 -43.40 -29.80 13.56
CA LYS A 704 -42.86 -30.20 12.26
C LYS A 704 -41.49 -29.59 11.98
N TRP A 705 -41.06 -28.63 12.80
CA TRP A 705 -39.80 -27.93 12.64
C TRP A 705 -38.67 -28.69 13.33
N ASP A 706 -37.57 -28.93 12.60
CA ASP A 706 -36.41 -29.67 13.09
C ASP A 706 -35.19 -28.73 13.22
N PRO A 707 -34.69 -28.47 14.44
CA PRO A 707 -33.52 -27.61 14.65
C PRO A 707 -32.22 -28.15 14.04
N ASP A 708 -32.15 -29.45 13.78
CA ASP A 708 -30.93 -30.16 13.36
C ASP A 708 -31.06 -30.78 11.96
N ALA A 709 -31.89 -30.22 11.06
CA ALA A 709 -32.24 -30.85 9.77
C ALA A 709 -31.05 -31.25 8.86
N ASP A 710 -29.85 -30.68 9.08
CA ASP A 710 -28.61 -30.99 8.37
C ASP A 710 -27.78 -32.14 9.00
N ASP A 711 -28.09 -32.56 10.23
CA ASP A 711 -27.48 -33.72 10.89
C ASP A 711 -28.37 -34.96 10.67
N HIS A 712 -27.84 -35.98 10.00
CA HIS A 712 -28.56 -37.21 9.67
C HIS A 712 -28.91 -38.08 10.90
N SER A 713 -28.55 -37.65 12.11
CA SER A 713 -28.93 -38.26 13.37
C SER A 713 -29.81 -37.31 14.20
N TYR A 714 -30.92 -37.80 14.74
CA TYR A 714 -31.75 -37.03 15.67
C TYR A 714 -30.93 -36.62 16.91
N GLY A 715 -30.40 -35.40 16.87
CA GLY A 715 -29.55 -34.81 17.89
C GLY A 715 -30.23 -34.72 19.26
N GLU A 716 -29.43 -34.45 20.30
CA GLU A 716 -29.95 -34.18 21.64
C GLU A 716 -30.85 -32.92 21.66
N ASP A 717 -30.49 -31.90 20.89
CA ASP A 717 -31.23 -30.64 20.76
C ASP A 717 -32.57 -30.84 20.06
N SER A 718 -32.62 -31.53 18.92
CA SER A 718 -33.89 -31.93 18.29
C SER A 718 -34.78 -32.74 19.25
N ARG A 719 -34.23 -33.70 20.00
CA ARG A 719 -35.01 -34.46 21.01
C ARG A 719 -35.56 -33.56 22.13
N ARG A 720 -34.77 -32.58 22.58
CA ARG A 720 -35.17 -31.62 23.62
C ARG A 720 -36.26 -30.68 23.10
N TRP A 721 -36.13 -30.14 21.89
CA TRP A 721 -37.14 -29.33 21.22
C TRP A 721 -38.50 -30.05 21.17
N HIS A 722 -38.53 -31.25 20.58
CA HIS A 722 -39.76 -32.03 20.45
C HIS A 722 -40.35 -32.46 21.79
N ARG A 723 -39.54 -32.56 22.86
CA ARG A 723 -40.05 -32.80 24.21
C ARG A 723 -40.81 -31.58 24.72
N ILE A 724 -40.23 -30.38 24.61
CA ILE A 724 -40.86 -29.11 25.03
C ILE A 724 -42.17 -28.90 24.27
N VAL A 725 -42.17 -29.05 22.95
CA VAL A 725 -43.38 -28.88 22.12
C VAL A 725 -44.48 -29.87 22.54
N ARG A 726 -44.15 -31.15 22.76
CA ARG A 726 -45.13 -32.16 23.21
C ARG A 726 -45.70 -31.85 24.59
N GLU A 727 -44.86 -31.40 25.52
CA GLU A 727 -45.32 -31.00 26.86
C GLU A 727 -46.29 -29.81 26.81
N LEU A 728 -45.97 -28.79 26.00
CA LEU A 728 -46.84 -27.64 25.80
C LEU A 728 -48.15 -28.01 25.07
N LEU A 729 -48.10 -28.89 24.07
CA LEU A 729 -49.29 -29.42 23.39
C LEU A 729 -50.23 -30.14 24.37
N LEU A 730 -49.68 -30.95 25.27
CA LEU A 730 -50.47 -31.63 26.31
C LEU A 730 -51.11 -30.63 27.27
N ARG A 731 -50.38 -29.60 27.68
CA ARG A 731 -50.90 -28.53 28.56
C ARG A 731 -52.02 -27.74 27.89
N ALA A 732 -51.80 -27.28 26.65
CA ALA A 732 -52.80 -26.52 25.88
C ALA A 732 -54.10 -27.31 25.66
N ARG A 733 -54.00 -28.59 25.28
CA ARG A 733 -55.17 -29.47 25.09
C ARG A 733 -55.90 -29.77 26.41
N SER A 734 -55.16 -29.93 27.51
CA SER A 734 -55.77 -30.14 28.82
C SER A 734 -56.52 -28.89 29.30
N ALA A 735 -55.97 -27.70 29.06
CA ALA A 735 -56.63 -26.43 29.33
C ALA A 735 -57.89 -26.23 28.46
N GLN A 736 -57.84 -26.66 27.18
CA GLN A 736 -58.99 -26.61 26.27
C GLN A 736 -60.11 -27.58 26.69
N ALA A 737 -59.76 -28.78 27.15
CA ALA A 737 -60.73 -29.79 27.62
C ALA A 737 -61.35 -29.46 28.99
N GLY A 738 -60.73 -28.56 29.76
CA GLY A 738 -61.21 -28.08 31.06
C GLY A 738 -62.17 -26.88 30.99
N GLN A 739 -62.56 -26.43 29.79
CA GLN A 739 -63.61 -25.41 29.61
C GLN A 739 -65.00 -26.05 29.82
N PRO A 740 -65.87 -25.50 30.69
CA PRO A 740 -67.24 -25.98 30.86
C PRO A 740 -68.13 -25.74 29.64
#